data_AF-A0A960MC30-F1
#
_entry.id   AF-A0A960MC30-F1
#
_cell.length_a   1.000
_cell.length_b   1.000
_cell.length_c   1.000
_cell.angle_alpha   90.00
_cell.angle_beta   90.00
_cell.angle_gamma   90.00
#
_symmetry.space_group_name_H-M   'P 1'
#
loop_
_entity.id
_entity.type
_entity.pdbx_description
1 polymer ?
#
loop_
_entity_poly.entity_id
_entity_poly.type
_entity_poly.pdbx_seq_one_letter_code
_entity_poly.pdbx_strand_id
1 'polypeptide(L)'
;MSPEDRKKLAGLLGFAEGVLSARTRVQMEMQSGLGVFHEHEVRNLPGVQLDCDDGNWFRIERQRETKPPEPVDFVSEFLVARPNDPNRKPQLKTAMLKEVSIEEASDLAEAGLLVPEDVRSIIENGIEVENRVKVILHSENLPEMRREFDRYLAGAWADWAAEERPVRHSISFYNDLFKLHAAIRTSEGTPPELVWGIGIARWKHPQAQVEMPLIEQLVDIEVEDGGAIVIRPRDVTPLLSLKAYLELEIDGAARLQSTLQERLAQLLLGDVEFSPFTTVWEPILDAAASNLSSSAVHVTREAMDAGDNPTTGGEHLRITSGWALFGRPRSNEARVQDLNALRKQVEDETVDVPTSIRGFAAPLPDETTRNKSDFGLDTNILMPGGGPQSWEPSATGGTNSILVLGAGDNTTNLESHKVHFFPLPFNEEQGRISDMIDDQSLQVACVSGPPGTGKSHSIANIISHQMAMGKRVLVTARTPEAISAVREKLPESLQPLVIASVGTDRESAQQLQDAVSELSREVVNLNVQEAQSLRAKLEQGILDCDKVAAEADRDLAEIARANLSQLTWKGTDCTPMELVTELANDAPTYGWFSDRPKDPPSPQVGAVVERLRASLPPLAADIIYAGQALPSLEELPTTNELILAHREELGWNTREIVDYSAAPKMARDGANAGDQARSLLEELEAIKAEIDQQPEQTRDLIARMVAKEGRIDPRLVRSAIQILSDLKDLTKIARVRFSRGNCAADDFLTAARRGAAEMKPVGFGFFNSSLKDAVGSVRVGDAPPTTAEDWRAVVLACQLEAERANIEKTLHHFVTLRLAPAIPHQPWELAGYIIEARSALARSLSFAERVDEAAAALRRLFPVGLNIDAILGALDFSDAIFALRGNLPSGYTLPEAIARLRATADKKDLPVY
;
A
#
# COMPACT_ATOMS: atom_id res chain seq x y z
N MET A 1 -22.27 31.74 -12.60
CA MET A 1 -22.58 30.61 -13.51
C MET A 1 -23.80 31.02 -14.31
N SER A 2 -23.86 30.77 -15.63
CA SER A 2 -25.07 31.07 -16.39
C SER A 2 -26.21 30.11 -16.02
N PRO A 3 -27.49 30.46 -16.23
CA PRO A 3 -28.61 29.54 -16.06
C PRO A 3 -28.48 28.27 -16.92
N GLU A 4 -27.83 28.38 -18.07
CA GLU A 4 -27.57 27.27 -18.98
C GLU A 4 -26.52 26.29 -18.41
N ASP A 5 -25.47 26.80 -17.78
CA ASP A 5 -24.46 25.98 -17.10
C ASP A 5 -25.07 25.25 -15.90
N ARG A 6 -25.96 25.91 -15.14
CA ARG A 6 -26.70 25.26 -14.02
C ARG A 6 -27.53 24.10 -14.53
N LYS A 7 -28.22 24.28 -15.66
CA LYS A 7 -29.03 23.23 -16.29
C LYS A 7 -28.18 22.06 -16.80
N LYS A 8 -27.01 22.34 -17.40
CA LYS A 8 -26.05 21.30 -17.83
C LYS A 8 -25.52 20.50 -16.64
N LEU A 9 -25.18 21.19 -15.54
CA LEU A 9 -24.69 20.55 -14.32
C LEU A 9 -25.77 19.70 -13.64
N ALA A 10 -27.00 20.21 -13.53
CA ALA A 10 -28.14 19.45 -13.03
C ALA A 10 -28.45 18.23 -13.90
N GLY A 11 -28.33 18.37 -15.23
CA GLY A 11 -28.43 17.27 -16.18
C GLY A 11 -27.35 16.20 -15.98
N LEU A 12 -26.10 16.61 -15.71
CA LEU A 12 -25.00 15.69 -15.42
C LEU A 12 -25.23 14.91 -14.12
N LEU A 13 -25.69 15.58 -13.06
CA LEU A 13 -26.05 14.94 -11.79
C LEU A 13 -27.21 13.95 -11.97
N GLY A 14 -28.24 14.33 -12.76
CA GLY A 14 -29.34 13.44 -13.11
C GLY A 14 -28.91 12.24 -13.96
N PHE A 15 -27.92 12.40 -14.84
CA PHE A 15 -27.33 11.29 -15.57
C PHE A 15 -26.57 10.34 -14.64
N ALA A 16 -25.76 10.86 -13.72
CA ALA A 16 -25.04 10.05 -12.73
C ALA A 16 -26.00 9.25 -11.84
N GLU A 17 -27.10 9.88 -11.42
CA GLU A 17 -28.21 9.22 -10.71
C GLU A 17 -28.84 8.09 -11.55
N GLY A 18 -29.10 8.35 -12.83
CA GLY A 18 -29.60 7.36 -13.79
C GLY A 18 -28.66 6.16 -13.98
N VAL A 19 -27.35 6.40 -14.02
CA VAL A 19 -26.35 5.33 -14.14
C VAL A 19 -26.29 4.48 -12.86
N LEU A 20 -26.34 5.11 -11.69
CA LEU A 20 -26.33 4.39 -10.41
C LEU A 20 -27.61 3.56 -10.23
N SER A 21 -28.77 4.12 -10.55
CA SER A 21 -30.04 3.40 -10.49
C SER A 21 -30.10 2.23 -11.48
N ALA A 22 -29.64 2.42 -12.72
CA ALA A 22 -29.62 1.37 -13.75
C ALA A 22 -28.69 0.18 -13.42
N ARG A 23 -27.65 0.39 -12.61
CA ARG A 23 -26.73 -0.69 -12.18
C ARG A 23 -27.24 -1.49 -10.98
N THR A 24 -28.26 -1.03 -10.29
CA THR A 24 -28.72 -1.64 -9.04
C THR A 24 -29.76 -2.71 -9.32
N ARG A 25 -29.46 -3.98 -9.02
CA ARG A 25 -30.49 -5.03 -9.01
C ARG A 25 -31.37 -4.84 -7.77
N VAL A 26 -32.69 -4.84 -7.95
CA VAL A 26 -33.63 -4.77 -6.82
C VAL A 26 -33.57 -6.08 -6.04
N GLN A 27 -33.32 -5.96 -4.74
CA GLN A 27 -33.32 -7.09 -3.82
C GLN A 27 -34.75 -7.39 -3.41
N MET A 28 -35.21 -8.62 -3.69
CA MET A 28 -36.57 -9.07 -3.39
C MET A 28 -36.65 -9.86 -2.07
N GLU A 29 -35.52 -10.39 -1.60
CA GLU A 29 -35.42 -11.17 -0.35
C GLU A 29 -34.23 -10.69 0.46
N MET A 30 -34.33 -10.67 1.79
CA MET A 30 -33.24 -10.29 2.71
C MET A 30 -31.96 -11.14 2.57
N GLN A 31 -31.99 -12.27 1.84
CA GLN A 31 -30.85 -13.16 1.67
C GLN A 31 -29.74 -12.56 0.79
N SER A 32 -28.66 -12.09 1.41
CA SER A 32 -27.46 -11.62 0.70
C SER A 32 -26.19 -12.45 0.99
N GLY A 33 -26.34 -13.68 1.52
CA GLY A 33 -25.20 -14.55 1.89
C GLY A 33 -24.45 -14.14 3.17
N LEU A 34 -24.88 -13.06 3.85
CA LEU A 34 -24.25 -12.51 5.06
C LEU A 34 -25.03 -12.86 6.35
N GLY A 35 -26.11 -13.63 6.25
CA GLY A 35 -26.96 -14.02 7.38
C GLY A 35 -28.20 -13.14 7.53
N VAL A 36 -29.34 -13.77 7.80
CA VAL A 36 -30.63 -13.16 8.14
C VAL A 36 -31.10 -13.80 9.43
N PHE A 37 -31.49 -12.98 10.40
CA PHE A 37 -31.89 -13.43 11.73
C PHE A 37 -33.23 -12.82 12.09
N HIS A 38 -34.25 -13.66 12.25
CA HIS A 38 -35.59 -13.18 12.57
C HIS A 38 -35.81 -13.11 14.08
N GLU A 39 -36.67 -12.18 14.51
CA GLU A 39 -37.00 -11.99 15.94
C GLU A 39 -37.36 -13.31 16.67
N HIS A 40 -38.16 -14.18 16.05
CA HIS A 40 -38.63 -15.42 16.67
C HIS A 40 -37.51 -16.44 16.94
N GLU A 41 -36.38 -16.35 16.24
CA GLU A 41 -35.22 -17.22 16.41
C GLU A 41 -34.34 -16.74 17.58
N VAL A 42 -34.40 -15.45 17.90
CA VAL A 42 -33.42 -14.77 18.77
C VAL A 42 -34.02 -14.34 20.12
N ARG A 43 -35.31 -13.96 20.18
CA ARG A 43 -35.95 -13.31 21.34
C ARG A 43 -35.81 -14.07 22.67
N ASN A 44 -35.71 -15.40 22.65
CA ASN A 44 -35.67 -16.25 23.85
C ASN A 44 -34.33 -16.99 24.02
N LEU A 45 -33.27 -16.57 23.35
CA LEU A 45 -31.98 -17.22 23.45
C LEU A 45 -31.26 -16.88 24.78
N PRO A 46 -30.61 -17.85 25.44
CA PRO A 46 -29.83 -17.61 26.64
C PRO A 46 -28.73 -16.56 26.40
N GLY A 47 -28.65 -15.55 27.28
CA GLY A 47 -27.63 -14.50 27.20
C GLY A 47 -27.91 -13.39 26.18
N VAL A 48 -29.07 -13.38 25.54
CA VAL A 48 -29.55 -12.25 24.72
C VAL A 48 -30.33 -11.28 25.60
N GLN A 49 -29.98 -10.00 25.49
CA GLN A 49 -30.71 -8.87 26.05
C GLN A 49 -31.17 -7.98 24.89
N LEU A 50 -32.46 -7.66 24.89
CA LEU A 50 -33.10 -6.74 23.93
C LEU A 50 -33.50 -5.47 24.68
N ASP A 51 -33.47 -4.33 24.01
CA ASP A 51 -33.88 -3.02 24.55
C ASP A 51 -33.13 -2.65 25.84
N CYS A 52 -31.81 -2.46 25.73
CA CYS A 52 -30.96 -2.17 26.89
C CYS A 52 -31.09 -0.70 27.34
N ASP A 53 -31.09 -0.47 28.66
CA ASP A 53 -31.22 0.86 29.29
C ASP A 53 -30.10 1.87 28.91
N ASP A 54 -29.01 1.39 28.31
CA ASP A 54 -27.85 2.18 27.88
C ASP A 54 -27.95 2.67 26.42
N GLY A 55 -29.10 2.48 25.77
CA GLY A 55 -29.37 2.90 24.39
C GLY A 55 -28.98 1.86 23.34
N ASN A 56 -28.47 0.69 23.75
CA ASN A 56 -28.19 -0.42 22.85
C ASN A 56 -29.46 -1.21 22.56
N TRP A 57 -29.69 -1.55 21.29
CA TRP A 57 -30.87 -2.34 20.90
C TRP A 57 -30.69 -3.82 21.19
N PHE A 58 -29.45 -4.31 21.17
CA PHE A 58 -29.15 -5.72 21.31
C PHE A 58 -27.81 -5.92 22.02
N ARG A 59 -27.77 -6.83 22.99
CA ARG A 59 -26.52 -7.33 23.60
C ARG A 59 -26.59 -8.84 23.72
N ILE A 60 -25.54 -9.54 23.29
CA ILE A 60 -25.40 -10.98 23.47
C ILE A 60 -24.08 -11.33 24.15
N GLU A 61 -24.18 -12.05 25.26
CA GLU A 61 -23.03 -12.59 25.97
C GLU A 61 -22.56 -13.92 25.39
N ARG A 62 -21.24 -14.13 25.37
CA ARG A 62 -20.65 -15.40 24.91
C ARG A 62 -21.00 -16.55 25.85
N GLN A 63 -21.87 -17.44 25.38
CA GLN A 63 -22.27 -18.65 26.10
C GLN A 63 -21.20 -19.75 26.07
N ARG A 64 -21.27 -20.69 27.02
CA ARG A 64 -20.37 -21.85 27.11
C ARG A 64 -21.16 -23.14 27.01
N GLU A 65 -20.61 -24.08 26.25
CA GLU A 65 -21.16 -25.43 26.13
C GLU A 65 -21.10 -26.16 27.48
N THR A 66 -22.19 -26.81 27.86
CA THR A 66 -22.21 -27.69 29.04
C THR A 66 -22.06 -29.15 28.62
N LYS A 67 -21.54 -29.98 29.53
CA LYS A 67 -21.40 -31.42 29.30
C LYS A 67 -22.65 -32.13 29.81
N PRO A 68 -23.12 -33.19 29.13
CA PRO A 68 -24.24 -33.97 29.65
C PRO A 68 -23.85 -34.67 30.97
N PRO A 69 -24.84 -34.95 31.83
CA PRO A 69 -24.63 -35.72 33.04
C PRO A 69 -24.09 -37.11 32.70
N GLU A 70 -23.15 -37.62 33.49
CA GLU A 70 -22.57 -38.94 33.27
C GLU A 70 -23.60 -40.04 33.65
N PRO A 71 -23.83 -41.04 32.78
CA PRO A 71 -24.64 -42.20 33.15
C PRO A 71 -23.89 -43.07 34.17
N VAL A 72 -24.59 -44.01 34.79
CA VAL A 72 -24.00 -45.00 35.71
C VAL A 72 -22.81 -45.70 35.03
N ASP A 73 -21.72 -45.96 35.78
CA ASP A 73 -20.44 -46.48 35.26
C ASP A 73 -20.58 -47.66 34.30
N PHE A 74 -21.49 -48.59 34.58
CA PHE A 74 -21.73 -49.75 33.72
C PHE A 74 -22.38 -49.40 32.36
N VAL A 75 -23.16 -48.32 32.28
CA VAL A 75 -23.75 -47.81 31.02
C VAL A 75 -22.73 -46.97 30.25
N SER A 76 -21.87 -46.22 30.96
CA SER A 76 -20.87 -45.33 30.35
C SER A 76 -19.83 -46.09 29.52
N GLU A 77 -19.42 -47.29 29.97
CA GLU A 77 -18.49 -48.18 29.27
C GLU A 77 -19.04 -48.69 27.91
N PHE A 78 -20.35 -48.89 27.83
CA PHE A 78 -21.05 -49.43 26.66
C PHE A 78 -21.45 -48.35 25.64
N LEU A 79 -21.22 -47.06 25.88
CA LEU A 79 -21.50 -46.02 24.88
C LEU A 79 -20.50 -46.07 23.72
N VAL A 80 -21.01 -45.95 22.48
CA VAL A 80 -20.18 -45.89 21.25
C VAL A 80 -19.25 -44.66 21.29
N ALA A 81 -19.78 -43.53 21.74
CA ALA A 81 -19.06 -42.29 21.93
C ALA A 81 -19.69 -41.51 23.10
N ARG A 82 -18.89 -40.66 23.75
CA ARG A 82 -19.41 -39.75 24.78
C ARG A 82 -20.43 -38.81 24.15
N PRO A 83 -21.66 -38.71 24.68
CA PRO A 83 -22.65 -37.79 24.14
C PRO A 83 -22.14 -36.37 24.35
N ASN A 84 -22.11 -35.57 23.29
CA ASN A 84 -21.74 -34.16 23.33
C ASN A 84 -22.71 -33.30 22.51
N ASP A 85 -23.56 -33.92 21.71
CA ASP A 85 -24.50 -33.25 20.82
C ASP A 85 -25.94 -33.47 21.34
N PRO A 86 -26.67 -32.42 21.71
CA PRO A 86 -28.05 -32.52 22.22
C PRO A 86 -29.08 -32.91 21.15
N ASN A 87 -28.71 -32.86 19.85
CA ASN A 87 -29.56 -33.29 18.74
C ASN A 87 -29.30 -34.74 18.32
N ARG A 88 -28.17 -35.32 18.74
CA ARG A 88 -27.81 -36.71 18.43
C ARG A 88 -27.96 -37.61 19.65
N LYS A 89 -28.94 -38.51 19.59
CA LYS A 89 -29.18 -39.49 20.65
C LYS A 89 -27.94 -40.39 20.87
N PRO A 90 -27.51 -40.62 22.13
CA PRO A 90 -26.46 -41.58 22.46
C PRO A 90 -26.77 -42.99 21.92
N GLN A 91 -25.75 -43.76 21.57
CA GLN A 91 -25.89 -45.12 21.04
C GLN A 91 -25.04 -46.11 21.85
N LEU A 92 -25.59 -47.31 22.09
CA LEU A 92 -24.89 -48.41 22.76
C LEU A 92 -24.06 -49.22 21.75
N LYS A 93 -22.89 -49.70 22.19
CA LYS A 93 -22.08 -50.69 21.48
C LYS A 93 -22.82 -52.01 21.44
N THR A 94 -22.77 -52.70 20.31
CA THR A 94 -23.38 -54.03 20.15
C THR A 94 -22.72 -55.08 21.03
N ALA A 95 -21.39 -55.02 21.17
CA ALA A 95 -20.60 -55.87 22.06
C ALA A 95 -19.39 -55.11 22.65
N MET A 96 -18.96 -55.50 23.85
CA MET A 96 -17.79 -54.95 24.54
C MET A 96 -16.88 -56.08 25.03
N LEU A 97 -15.58 -55.93 24.82
CA LEU A 97 -14.57 -56.83 25.37
C LEU A 97 -14.18 -56.35 26.77
N LYS A 98 -14.29 -57.21 27.79
CA LYS A 98 -13.87 -56.92 29.16
C LYS A 98 -12.98 -58.04 29.69
N GLU A 99 -11.96 -57.68 30.45
CA GLU A 99 -11.11 -58.63 31.16
C GLU A 99 -11.66 -58.84 32.56
N VAL A 100 -12.00 -60.09 32.89
CA VAL A 100 -12.60 -60.47 34.17
C VAL A 100 -11.88 -61.71 34.72
N SER A 101 -12.04 -61.98 36.01
CA SER A 101 -11.55 -63.24 36.60
C SER A 101 -12.36 -64.43 36.11
N ILE A 102 -11.82 -65.65 36.26
CA ILE A 102 -12.51 -66.89 35.88
C ILE A 102 -13.79 -67.09 36.71
N GLU A 103 -13.75 -66.74 37.99
CA GLU A 103 -14.90 -66.79 38.90
C GLU A 103 -16.02 -65.85 38.40
N GLU A 104 -15.70 -64.59 38.08
CA GLU A 104 -16.67 -63.63 37.53
C GLU A 104 -17.23 -64.04 36.16
N ALA A 105 -16.40 -64.63 35.29
CA ALA A 105 -16.86 -65.14 34.00
C ALA A 105 -17.84 -66.32 34.16
N SER A 106 -17.59 -67.19 35.15
CA SER A 106 -18.48 -68.30 35.49
C SER A 106 -19.82 -67.79 36.02
N ASP A 107 -19.79 -66.83 36.95
CA ASP A 107 -21.00 -66.22 37.52
C ASP A 107 -21.84 -65.51 36.45
N LEU A 108 -21.21 -64.82 35.49
CA LEU A 108 -21.87 -64.16 34.36
C LEU A 108 -22.49 -65.16 33.36
N ALA A 109 -21.86 -66.32 33.18
CA ALA A 109 -22.38 -67.39 32.33
C ALA A 109 -23.57 -68.11 32.99
N GLU A 110 -23.52 -68.36 34.31
CA GLU A 110 -24.63 -68.95 35.07
C GLU A 110 -25.85 -68.01 35.14
N ALA A 111 -25.63 -66.70 35.23
CA ALA A 111 -26.68 -65.69 35.18
C ALA A 111 -27.31 -65.51 33.77
N GLY A 112 -26.79 -66.19 32.75
CA GLY A 112 -27.26 -66.10 31.36
C GLY A 112 -26.90 -64.79 30.65
N LEU A 113 -25.94 -64.03 31.19
CA LEU A 113 -25.51 -62.72 30.67
C LEU A 113 -24.32 -62.84 29.70
N LEU A 114 -23.64 -63.99 29.68
CA LEU A 114 -22.46 -64.30 28.86
C LEU A 114 -22.67 -65.64 28.14
N VAL A 115 -22.40 -65.68 26.83
CA VAL A 115 -22.44 -66.94 26.06
C VAL A 115 -21.09 -67.66 26.27
N PRO A 116 -21.06 -68.97 26.56
CA PRO A 116 -19.82 -69.70 26.79
C PRO A 116 -18.81 -69.64 25.62
N GLU A 117 -19.30 -69.42 24.40
CA GLU A 117 -18.48 -69.28 23.17
C GLU A 117 -17.73 -67.93 23.09
N ASP A 118 -18.12 -66.94 23.91
CA ASP A 118 -17.59 -65.58 23.92
C ASP A 118 -16.46 -65.35 24.95
N VAL A 119 -15.98 -66.43 25.58
CA VAL A 119 -14.86 -66.43 26.53
C VAL A 119 -13.57 -66.83 25.82
N ARG A 120 -12.55 -65.97 25.91
CA ARG A 120 -11.23 -66.19 25.33
C ARG A 120 -10.15 -66.20 26.41
N SER A 121 -9.23 -67.16 26.33
CA SER A 121 -8.05 -67.16 27.19
C SER A 121 -7.10 -66.02 26.82
N ILE A 122 -6.42 -65.45 27.82
CA ILE A 122 -5.42 -64.40 27.64
C ILE A 122 -4.06 -65.08 27.52
N ILE A 123 -3.40 -64.93 26.36
CA ILE A 123 -2.05 -65.44 26.10
C ILE A 123 -1.08 -64.26 26.13
N GLU A 124 -0.22 -64.20 27.15
CA GLU A 124 0.89 -63.25 27.24
C GLU A 124 2.21 -64.01 27.09
N ASN A 125 3.08 -63.59 26.16
CA ASN A 125 4.39 -64.20 25.91
C ASN A 125 4.37 -65.74 25.68
N GLY A 126 3.28 -66.28 25.13
CA GLY A 126 3.14 -67.72 24.86
C GLY A 126 2.74 -68.56 26.08
N ILE A 127 2.37 -67.94 27.21
CA ILE A 127 1.87 -68.60 28.42
C ILE A 127 0.42 -68.13 28.65
N GLU A 128 -0.50 -69.06 28.90
CA GLU A 128 -1.87 -68.74 29.30
C GLU A 128 -1.90 -68.21 30.73
N VAL A 129 -2.55 -67.06 30.93
CA VAL A 129 -2.71 -66.45 32.26
C VAL A 129 -3.85 -67.18 32.98
N GLU A 130 -3.51 -68.01 33.97
CA GLU A 130 -4.46 -68.95 34.63
C GLU A 130 -5.60 -68.29 35.42
N ASN A 131 -5.58 -66.96 35.67
CA ASN A 131 -6.55 -66.31 36.57
C ASN A 131 -7.46 -65.26 35.91
N ARG A 132 -7.33 -64.98 34.60
CA ARG A 132 -8.12 -63.95 33.91
C ARG A 132 -8.48 -64.37 32.49
N VAL A 133 -9.70 -64.04 32.09
CA VAL A 133 -10.26 -64.32 30.76
C VAL A 133 -10.80 -63.05 30.13
N LYS A 134 -10.77 -63.01 28.79
CA LYS A 134 -11.40 -61.97 27.98
C LYS A 134 -12.81 -62.42 27.62
N VAL A 135 -13.81 -61.70 28.09
CA VAL A 135 -15.21 -61.98 27.79
C VAL A 135 -15.78 -60.94 26.84
N ILE A 136 -16.56 -61.39 25.86
CA ILE A 136 -17.34 -60.50 24.99
C ILE A 136 -18.75 -60.39 25.55
N LEU A 137 -19.09 -59.21 26.06
CA LEU A 137 -20.41 -58.91 26.60
C LEU A 137 -21.27 -58.29 25.50
N HIS A 138 -22.35 -58.98 25.12
CA HIS A 138 -23.33 -58.48 24.17
C HIS A 138 -24.37 -57.61 24.87
N SER A 139 -24.63 -56.41 24.33
CA SER A 139 -25.63 -55.49 24.88
C SER A 139 -27.05 -56.08 24.88
N GLU A 140 -27.32 -57.08 24.04
CA GLU A 140 -28.60 -57.84 23.97
C GLU A 140 -28.84 -58.73 25.19
N ASN A 141 -27.77 -59.23 25.82
CA ASN A 141 -27.85 -60.16 26.93
C ASN A 141 -27.85 -59.45 28.30
N LEU A 142 -27.84 -58.11 28.32
CA LEU A 142 -27.78 -57.27 29.54
C LEU A 142 -29.06 -56.43 29.71
N PRO A 143 -30.17 -57.01 30.20
CA PRO A 143 -31.46 -56.33 30.29
C PRO A 143 -31.48 -55.18 31.30
N GLU A 144 -30.74 -55.30 32.41
CA GLU A 144 -30.65 -54.24 33.42
C GLU A 144 -29.92 -53.01 32.89
N MET A 145 -28.87 -53.20 32.10
CA MET A 145 -28.12 -52.11 31.46
C MET A 145 -28.98 -51.33 30.47
N ARG A 146 -29.75 -52.04 29.62
CA ARG A 146 -30.67 -51.39 28.68
C ARG A 146 -31.73 -50.56 29.40
N ARG A 147 -32.28 -51.06 30.49
CA ARG A 147 -33.26 -50.33 31.31
C ARG A 147 -32.67 -49.05 31.92
N GLU A 148 -31.43 -49.11 32.42
CA GLU A 148 -30.74 -47.92 32.94
C GLU A 148 -30.35 -46.93 31.82
N PHE A 149 -29.97 -47.41 30.65
CA PHE A 149 -29.73 -46.58 29.46
C PHE A 149 -31.00 -45.88 28.97
N ASP A 150 -32.14 -46.58 28.90
CA ASP A 150 -33.42 -46.00 28.52
C ASP A 150 -33.89 -44.95 29.55
N ARG A 151 -33.65 -45.19 30.85
CA ARG A 151 -33.92 -44.22 31.91
C ARG A 151 -33.04 -42.98 31.79
N TYR A 152 -31.76 -43.15 31.47
CA TYR A 152 -30.84 -42.03 31.22
C TYR A 152 -31.27 -41.21 29.99
N LEU A 153 -31.64 -41.88 28.89
CA LEU A 153 -32.13 -41.25 27.66
C LEU A 153 -33.43 -40.48 27.86
N ALA A 154 -34.35 -40.99 28.67
CA ALA A 154 -35.66 -40.38 28.90
C ALA A 154 -35.68 -39.36 30.06
N GLY A 155 -34.64 -39.33 30.90
CA GLY A 155 -34.51 -38.41 32.03
C GLY A 155 -33.32 -37.47 31.85
N ALA A 156 -32.24 -37.72 32.60
CA ALA A 156 -31.10 -36.82 32.75
C ALA A 156 -30.49 -36.31 31.42
N TRP A 157 -30.44 -37.14 30.38
CA TRP A 157 -29.97 -36.71 29.06
C TRP A 157 -31.01 -35.87 28.30
N ALA A 158 -32.30 -36.24 28.36
CA ALA A 158 -33.37 -35.50 27.70
C ALA A 158 -33.56 -34.10 28.31
N ASP A 159 -33.49 -34.00 29.64
CA ASP A 159 -33.57 -32.74 30.37
C ASP A 159 -32.38 -31.83 30.00
N TRP A 160 -31.15 -32.37 30.06
CA TRP A 160 -29.96 -31.66 29.61
C TRP A 160 -30.06 -31.25 28.13
N ALA A 161 -30.50 -32.14 27.25
CA ALA A 161 -30.60 -31.83 25.83
C ALA A 161 -31.68 -30.76 25.54
N ALA A 162 -32.74 -30.69 26.33
CA ALA A 162 -33.76 -29.64 26.22
C ALA A 162 -33.21 -28.27 26.67
N GLU A 163 -32.41 -28.23 27.73
CA GLU A 163 -31.75 -27.01 28.23
C GLU A 163 -30.57 -26.56 27.36
N GLU A 164 -29.79 -27.49 26.82
CA GLU A 164 -28.57 -27.20 26.04
C GLU A 164 -28.87 -26.80 24.59
N ARG A 165 -29.99 -27.27 23.98
CA ARG A 165 -30.40 -26.86 22.62
C ARG A 165 -30.44 -25.33 22.42
N PRO A 166 -31.14 -24.54 23.25
CA PRO A 166 -31.16 -23.09 23.10
C PRO A 166 -29.78 -22.47 23.37
N VAL A 167 -28.95 -23.04 24.25
CA VAL A 167 -27.55 -22.59 24.47
C VAL A 167 -26.71 -22.78 23.21
N ARG A 168 -26.79 -23.95 22.55
CA ARG A 168 -26.08 -24.21 21.29
C ARG A 168 -26.54 -23.29 20.16
N HIS A 169 -27.83 -22.99 20.12
CA HIS A 169 -28.37 -22.02 19.16
C HIS A 169 -27.82 -20.61 19.43
N SER A 170 -27.78 -20.17 20.69
CA SER A 170 -27.14 -18.90 21.09
C SER A 170 -25.66 -18.84 20.69
N ILE A 171 -24.89 -19.92 20.87
CA ILE A 171 -23.48 -19.99 20.49
C ILE A 171 -23.33 -19.87 18.96
N SER A 172 -24.16 -20.58 18.20
CA SER A 172 -24.14 -20.47 16.73
C SER A 172 -24.43 -19.05 16.28
N PHE A 173 -25.49 -18.44 16.81
CA PHE A 173 -25.90 -17.09 16.51
C PHE A 173 -24.82 -16.05 16.89
N TYR A 174 -24.21 -16.16 18.07
CA TYR A 174 -23.05 -15.34 18.47
C TYR A 174 -21.90 -15.46 17.47
N ASN A 175 -21.57 -16.69 17.04
CA ASN A 175 -20.49 -16.91 16.08
C ASN A 175 -20.80 -16.29 14.71
N ASP A 176 -22.05 -16.32 14.28
CA ASP A 176 -22.45 -15.71 13.01
C ASP A 176 -22.42 -14.17 13.07
N LEU A 177 -22.83 -13.56 14.18
CA LEU A 177 -22.63 -12.13 14.43
C LEU A 177 -21.14 -11.75 14.51
N PHE A 178 -20.31 -12.59 15.13
CA PHE A 178 -18.87 -12.35 15.19
C PHE A 178 -18.22 -12.43 13.81
N LYS A 179 -18.63 -13.39 12.97
CA LYS A 179 -18.18 -13.46 11.56
C LYS A 179 -18.59 -12.21 10.79
N LEU A 180 -19.81 -11.71 10.99
CA LEU A 180 -20.28 -10.46 10.40
C LEU A 180 -19.44 -9.26 10.84
N HIS A 181 -19.19 -9.11 12.15
CA HIS A 181 -18.32 -8.07 12.69
C HIS A 181 -16.91 -8.13 12.07
N ALA A 182 -16.33 -9.33 11.94
CA ALA A 182 -15.03 -9.52 11.29
C ALA A 182 -15.09 -9.15 9.80
N ALA A 183 -16.12 -9.59 9.06
CA ALA A 183 -16.28 -9.29 7.64
C ALA A 183 -16.42 -7.77 7.37
N ILE A 184 -17.10 -7.03 8.24
CA ILE A 184 -17.23 -5.57 8.16
C ILE A 184 -15.88 -4.87 8.34
N ARG A 185 -14.99 -5.39 9.21
CA ARG A 185 -13.69 -4.76 9.49
C ARG A 185 -12.56 -5.21 8.55
N THR A 186 -12.60 -6.43 8.04
CA THR A 186 -11.49 -7.04 7.27
C THR A 186 -11.67 -6.91 5.75
N SER A 187 -12.84 -6.49 5.25
CA SER A 187 -13.07 -6.37 3.80
C SER A 187 -12.14 -5.35 3.15
N GLU A 188 -11.28 -5.81 2.23
CA GLU A 188 -10.45 -4.98 1.35
C GLU A 188 -11.28 -4.19 0.31
N GLY A 189 -12.60 -4.44 0.23
CA GLY A 189 -13.55 -3.84 -0.72
C GLY A 189 -14.55 -2.85 -0.08
N THR A 190 -15.83 -2.95 -0.46
CA THR A 190 -16.92 -2.22 0.20
C THR A 190 -17.46 -3.11 1.33
N PRO A 191 -17.22 -2.77 2.60
CA PRO A 191 -17.67 -3.61 3.70
C PRO A 191 -19.20 -3.70 3.68
N PRO A 192 -19.77 -4.87 4.01
CA PRO A 192 -21.21 -4.98 4.15
C PRO A 192 -21.72 -4.08 5.27
N GLU A 193 -23.01 -3.73 5.19
CA GLU A 193 -23.69 -2.97 6.24
C GLU A 193 -24.71 -3.88 6.94
N LEU A 194 -24.89 -3.64 8.24
CA LEU A 194 -25.86 -4.35 9.06
C LEU A 194 -27.13 -3.50 9.16
N VAL A 195 -28.27 -4.13 8.86
CA VAL A 195 -29.57 -3.45 8.80
C VAL A 195 -30.52 -4.10 9.79
N TRP A 196 -31.22 -3.26 10.56
CA TRP A 196 -32.35 -3.65 11.38
C TRP A 196 -33.64 -3.33 10.61
N GLY A 197 -34.28 -4.39 10.11
CA GLY A 197 -35.54 -4.30 9.37
C GLY A 197 -36.74 -4.42 10.29
N ILE A 198 -37.71 -3.53 10.13
CA ILE A 198 -38.98 -3.49 10.88
C ILE A 198 -40.15 -3.67 9.91
N GLY A 199 -41.15 -4.46 10.31
CA GLY A 199 -42.34 -4.68 9.50
C GLY A 199 -42.06 -5.61 8.32
N ILE A 200 -41.76 -6.88 8.61
CA ILE A 200 -41.38 -7.86 7.60
C ILE A 200 -42.59 -8.19 6.74
N ALA A 201 -42.55 -7.86 5.45
CA ALA A 201 -43.56 -8.28 4.51
C ALA A 201 -43.12 -9.55 3.78
N ARG A 202 -44.01 -10.54 3.77
CA ARG A 202 -43.84 -11.82 3.08
C ARG A 202 -44.94 -11.97 2.05
N TRP A 203 -44.55 -12.16 0.79
CA TRP A 203 -45.49 -12.30 -0.32
C TRP A 203 -44.95 -13.19 -1.43
N LYS A 204 -45.70 -14.23 -1.77
CA LYS A 204 -45.41 -15.08 -2.92
C LYS A 204 -46.18 -14.57 -4.14
N HIS A 205 -45.62 -13.56 -4.81
CA HIS A 205 -46.21 -12.99 -6.04
C HIS A 205 -45.87 -13.88 -7.25
N PRO A 206 -46.68 -13.91 -8.34
CA PRO A 206 -46.37 -14.70 -9.53
C PRO A 206 -45.04 -14.36 -10.22
N GLN A 207 -44.56 -13.13 -10.05
CA GLN A 207 -43.30 -12.65 -10.67
C GLN A 207 -42.08 -12.84 -9.77
N ALA A 208 -42.23 -12.80 -8.44
CA ALA A 208 -41.13 -12.90 -7.49
C ALA A 208 -41.63 -13.29 -6.09
N GLN A 209 -40.76 -13.90 -5.28
CA GLN A 209 -41.00 -14.01 -3.84
C GLN A 209 -40.42 -12.77 -3.17
N VAL A 210 -41.24 -12.09 -2.37
CA VAL A 210 -40.85 -10.90 -1.60
C VAL A 210 -40.76 -11.28 -0.13
N GLU A 211 -39.60 -11.08 0.45
CA GLU A 211 -39.35 -11.14 1.89
C GLU A 211 -38.43 -9.99 2.29
N MET A 212 -39.02 -8.83 2.57
CA MET A 212 -38.31 -7.59 2.86
C MET A 212 -38.99 -6.80 3.99
N PRO A 213 -38.23 -6.07 4.82
CA PRO A 213 -38.82 -5.12 5.76
C PRO A 213 -39.44 -3.93 5.01
N LEU A 214 -40.35 -3.21 5.65
CA LEU A 214 -40.88 -1.94 5.14
C LEU A 214 -40.09 -0.73 5.63
N ILE A 215 -39.51 -0.82 6.83
CA ILE A 215 -38.67 0.22 7.43
C ILE A 215 -37.29 -0.38 7.73
N GLU A 216 -36.23 0.31 7.38
CA GLU A 216 -34.85 -0.10 7.61
C GLU A 216 -34.10 0.95 8.44
N GLN A 217 -33.47 0.52 9.52
CA GLN A 217 -32.51 1.32 10.29
C GLN A 217 -31.11 0.73 10.15
N LEU A 218 -30.11 1.57 9.86
CA LEU A 218 -28.72 1.13 9.88
C LEU A 218 -28.23 0.99 11.33
N VAL A 219 -27.51 -0.09 11.62
CA VAL A 219 -26.99 -0.37 12.96
C VAL A 219 -25.48 -0.65 12.92
N ASP A 220 -24.80 -0.30 14.00
CA ASP A 220 -23.40 -0.64 14.23
C ASP A 220 -23.28 -1.87 15.14
N ILE A 221 -22.28 -2.71 14.86
CA ILE A 221 -21.94 -3.90 15.64
C ILE A 221 -20.56 -3.71 16.27
N GLU A 222 -20.48 -3.92 17.59
CA GLU A 222 -19.27 -3.74 18.39
C GLU A 222 -19.07 -4.94 19.33
N VAL A 223 -17.81 -5.16 19.72
CA VAL A 223 -17.43 -6.21 20.69
C VAL A 223 -16.86 -5.51 21.92
N GLU A 224 -17.50 -5.66 23.07
CA GLU A 224 -17.10 -5.04 24.34
C GLU A 224 -15.92 -5.77 25.01
N ASP A 225 -15.27 -5.10 25.97
CA ASP A 225 -14.21 -5.64 26.84
C ASP A 225 -14.76 -6.76 27.74
N GLY A 226 -14.80 -7.98 27.21
CA GLY A 226 -15.47 -9.13 27.81
C GLY A 226 -15.97 -10.14 26.76
N GLY A 227 -15.99 -9.73 25.49
CA GLY A 227 -16.43 -10.57 24.39
C GLY A 227 -17.95 -10.66 24.28
N ALA A 228 -18.70 -9.69 24.79
CA ALA A 228 -20.11 -9.50 24.47
C ALA A 228 -20.22 -8.73 23.15
N ILE A 229 -21.19 -9.09 22.30
CA ILE A 229 -21.49 -8.36 21.07
C ILE A 229 -22.66 -7.42 21.34
N VAL A 230 -22.51 -6.16 20.97
CA VAL A 230 -23.52 -5.12 21.12
C VAL A 230 -23.88 -4.54 19.77
N ILE A 231 -25.17 -4.29 19.55
CA ILE A 231 -25.70 -3.65 18.35
C ILE A 231 -26.44 -2.38 18.76
N ARG A 232 -26.05 -1.25 18.15
CA ARG A 232 -26.61 0.07 18.42
C ARG A 232 -27.11 0.74 17.14
N PRO A 233 -28.20 1.53 17.19
CA PRO A 233 -28.65 2.29 16.04
C PRO A 233 -27.61 3.33 15.62
N ARG A 234 -27.44 3.54 14.31
CA ARG A 234 -26.69 4.69 13.79
C ARG A 234 -27.53 5.95 13.90
N ASP A 235 -26.86 7.09 14.03
CA ASP A 235 -27.47 8.43 13.98
C ASP A 235 -27.79 8.83 12.52
N VAL A 236 -28.64 8.02 11.88
CA VAL A 236 -29.13 8.19 10.50
C VAL A 236 -30.63 7.98 10.53
N THR A 237 -31.37 8.77 9.75
CA THR A 237 -32.82 8.64 9.65
C THR A 237 -33.24 7.27 9.10
N PRO A 238 -34.24 6.60 9.71
CA PRO A 238 -34.79 5.37 9.17
C PRO A 238 -35.30 5.57 7.73
N LEU A 239 -35.13 4.55 6.90
CA LEU A 239 -35.51 4.56 5.49
C LEU A 239 -36.67 3.62 5.20
N LEU A 240 -37.48 3.95 4.20
CA LEU A 240 -38.56 3.08 3.71
C LEU A 240 -38.03 2.19 2.57
N SER A 241 -38.08 0.89 2.77
CA SER A 241 -37.63 -0.10 1.78
C SER A 241 -38.79 -0.50 0.86
N LEU A 242 -39.10 0.36 -0.11
CA LEU A 242 -40.26 0.18 -1.00
C LEU A 242 -39.93 -0.40 -2.38
N LYS A 243 -38.64 -0.48 -2.75
CA LYS A 243 -38.22 -0.85 -4.11
C LYS A 243 -38.73 -2.21 -4.57
N ALA A 244 -38.67 -3.22 -3.70
CA ALA A 244 -39.17 -4.56 -4.01
C ALA A 244 -40.66 -4.56 -4.40
N TYR A 245 -41.44 -3.65 -3.81
CA TYR A 245 -42.87 -3.52 -4.07
C TYR A 245 -43.17 -2.62 -5.28
N LEU A 246 -42.35 -1.59 -5.51
CA LEU A 246 -42.47 -0.70 -6.67
C LEU A 246 -42.15 -1.43 -7.99
N GLU A 247 -41.17 -2.33 -7.97
CA GLU A 247 -40.77 -3.16 -9.13
C GLU A 247 -41.90 -4.11 -9.58
N LEU A 248 -42.82 -4.45 -8.68
CA LEU A 248 -43.98 -5.30 -8.98
C LEU A 248 -45.13 -4.53 -9.67
N GLU A 249 -44.89 -3.28 -10.08
CA GLU A 249 -45.82 -2.41 -10.82
C GLU A 249 -47.21 -2.30 -10.18
N ILE A 250 -47.27 -2.23 -8.85
CA ILE A 250 -48.52 -2.13 -8.10
C ILE A 250 -49.18 -0.77 -8.36
N ASP A 251 -50.47 -0.77 -8.72
CA ASP A 251 -51.27 0.45 -8.93
C ASP A 251 -51.22 1.37 -7.68
N GLY A 252 -50.68 2.59 -7.84
CA GLY A 252 -50.60 3.58 -6.76
C GLY A 252 -49.26 3.66 -6.02
N ALA A 253 -48.25 2.87 -6.44
CA ALA A 253 -46.86 2.89 -5.98
C ALA A 253 -46.26 4.29 -5.66
N ALA A 254 -46.42 5.27 -6.55
CA ALA A 254 -45.90 6.63 -6.34
C ALA A 254 -46.62 7.40 -5.21
N ARG A 255 -47.93 7.14 -5.04
CA ARG A 255 -48.74 7.72 -3.95
C ARG A 255 -48.42 7.05 -2.61
N LEU A 256 -48.11 5.77 -2.63
CA LEU A 256 -47.69 5.01 -1.46
C LEU A 256 -46.39 5.58 -0.87
N GLN A 257 -45.36 5.77 -1.70
CA GLN A 257 -44.06 6.26 -1.26
C GLN A 257 -44.17 7.63 -0.57
N SER A 258 -44.84 8.58 -1.22
CA SER A 258 -45.06 9.92 -0.66
C SER A 258 -45.85 9.90 0.65
N THR A 259 -46.93 9.12 0.72
CA THR A 259 -47.77 9.00 1.92
C THR A 259 -47.01 8.40 3.11
N LEU A 260 -46.25 7.33 2.88
CA LEU A 260 -45.48 6.68 3.95
C LEU A 260 -44.31 7.56 4.40
N GLN A 261 -43.65 8.26 3.49
CA GLN A 261 -42.53 9.15 3.81
C GLN A 261 -42.98 10.33 4.67
N GLU A 262 -44.15 10.93 4.38
CA GLU A 262 -44.74 11.98 5.22
C GLU A 262 -45.07 11.47 6.63
N ARG A 263 -45.66 10.28 6.75
CA ARG A 263 -45.97 9.68 8.06
C ARG A 263 -44.72 9.36 8.86
N LEU A 264 -43.68 8.83 8.23
CA LEU A 264 -42.41 8.56 8.89
C LEU A 264 -41.75 9.86 9.37
N ALA A 265 -41.76 10.92 8.54
CA ALA A 265 -41.22 12.22 8.92
C ALA A 265 -41.99 12.84 10.11
N GLN A 266 -43.32 12.74 10.13
CA GLN A 266 -44.14 13.20 11.26
C GLN A 266 -43.84 12.44 12.56
N LEU A 267 -43.60 11.13 12.46
CA LEU A 267 -43.23 10.29 13.60
C LEU A 267 -41.87 10.71 14.16
N LEU A 268 -40.88 10.93 13.29
CA LEU A 268 -39.52 11.37 13.68
C LEU A 268 -39.46 12.80 14.24
N LEU A 269 -40.45 13.65 13.92
CA LEU A 269 -40.59 15.00 14.47
C LEU A 269 -41.27 15.02 15.86
N GLY A 270 -41.90 13.92 16.28
CA GLY A 270 -42.54 13.81 17.58
C GLY A 270 -41.54 13.58 18.73
N ASP A 271 -41.99 13.80 19.97
CA ASP A 271 -41.18 13.60 21.19
C ASP A 271 -40.96 12.11 21.56
N VAL A 272 -41.29 11.17 20.66
CA VAL A 272 -41.26 9.72 20.94
C VAL A 272 -40.03 9.10 20.29
N GLU A 273 -39.23 8.39 21.07
CA GLU A 273 -38.02 7.71 20.60
C GLU A 273 -38.37 6.57 19.63
N PHE A 274 -37.74 6.58 18.45
CA PHE A 274 -37.94 5.53 17.45
C PHE A 274 -37.16 4.27 17.86
N SER A 275 -37.87 3.23 18.32
CA SER A 275 -37.30 1.93 18.68
C SER A 275 -38.10 0.78 18.06
N PRO A 276 -37.42 -0.28 17.57
CA PRO A 276 -38.07 -1.47 17.01
C PRO A 276 -38.88 -2.27 18.04
N PHE A 277 -38.67 -2.02 19.33
CA PHE A 277 -39.38 -2.69 20.43
C PHE A 277 -40.69 -1.99 20.81
N THR A 278 -40.96 -0.82 20.24
CA THR A 278 -42.22 -0.07 20.41
C THR A 278 -43.21 -0.35 19.28
N THR A 279 -44.47 0.05 19.43
CA THR A 279 -45.52 -0.08 18.40
C THR A 279 -45.81 1.22 17.65
N VAL A 280 -44.97 2.26 17.83
CA VAL A 280 -45.21 3.62 17.30
C VAL A 280 -45.26 3.65 15.77
N TRP A 281 -44.58 2.71 15.11
CA TRP A 281 -44.52 2.55 13.66
C TRP A 281 -45.62 1.65 13.06
N GLU A 282 -46.45 0.96 13.86
CA GLU A 282 -47.54 0.11 13.35
C GLU A 282 -48.51 0.84 12.39
N PRO A 283 -48.88 2.11 12.61
CA PRO A 283 -49.74 2.85 11.67
C PRO A 283 -49.15 3.06 10.27
N ILE A 284 -47.82 2.95 10.13
CA ILE A 284 -47.12 2.98 8.84
C ILE A 284 -47.32 1.63 8.13
N LEU A 285 -47.27 0.51 8.87
CA LEU A 285 -47.50 -0.82 8.33
C LEU A 285 -48.97 -1.03 7.92
N ASP A 286 -49.92 -0.51 8.69
CA ASP A 286 -51.35 -0.51 8.33
C ASP A 286 -51.60 0.24 7.01
N ALA A 287 -50.96 1.40 6.86
CA ALA A 287 -51.03 2.20 5.65
C ALA A 287 -50.35 1.47 4.48
N ALA A 288 -49.24 0.79 4.70
CA ALA A 288 -48.57 0.00 3.68
C ALA A 288 -49.44 -1.18 3.22
N ALA A 289 -50.00 -1.96 4.15
CA ALA A 289 -50.90 -3.07 3.83
C ALA A 289 -52.09 -2.60 2.98
N SER A 290 -52.79 -1.55 3.44
CA SER A 290 -54.01 -1.04 2.79
C SER A 290 -53.78 -0.54 1.36
N ASN A 291 -52.57 -0.07 1.03
CA ASN A 291 -52.25 0.49 -0.28
C ASN A 291 -51.50 -0.48 -1.20
N LEU A 292 -50.79 -1.49 -0.66
CA LEU A 292 -50.03 -2.45 -1.46
C LEU A 292 -50.90 -3.54 -2.08
N SER A 293 -51.94 -4.00 -1.37
CA SER A 293 -52.90 -4.94 -1.95
C SER A 293 -54.22 -4.93 -1.17
N SER A 294 -55.34 -5.05 -1.88
CA SER A 294 -56.68 -5.17 -1.27
C SER A 294 -56.85 -6.42 -0.39
N SER A 295 -56.00 -7.43 -0.58
CA SER A 295 -55.96 -8.66 0.24
C SER A 295 -54.80 -8.68 1.23
N ALA A 296 -54.06 -7.57 1.40
CA ALA A 296 -52.94 -7.53 2.34
C ALA A 296 -53.46 -7.53 3.78
N VAL A 297 -52.78 -8.27 4.65
CA VAL A 297 -53.10 -8.31 6.08
C VAL A 297 -51.88 -7.85 6.87
N HIS A 298 -52.08 -6.84 7.72
CA HIS A 298 -51.11 -6.50 8.76
C HIS A 298 -51.40 -7.34 10.01
N VAL A 299 -50.40 -8.11 10.44
CA VAL A 299 -50.42 -8.89 11.66
C VAL A 299 -49.74 -8.07 12.74
N THR A 300 -50.54 -7.50 13.65
CA THR A 300 -50.08 -6.62 14.75
C THR A 300 -49.22 -7.36 15.77
N ARG A 301 -48.51 -6.61 16.63
CA ARG A 301 -47.73 -7.19 17.74
C ARG A 301 -48.56 -8.12 18.63
N GLU A 302 -49.80 -7.70 18.95
CA GLU A 302 -50.74 -8.49 19.76
C GLU A 302 -51.11 -9.83 19.12
N ALA A 303 -51.31 -9.86 17.80
CA ALA A 303 -51.65 -11.07 17.06
C ALA A 303 -50.46 -12.04 16.97
N MET A 304 -49.23 -11.52 16.85
CA MET A 304 -48.02 -12.34 16.85
C MET A 304 -47.75 -12.99 18.20
N ASP A 305 -47.93 -12.25 19.31
CA ASP A 305 -47.78 -12.80 20.66
C ASP A 305 -48.85 -13.86 20.96
N ALA A 306 -50.02 -13.79 20.30
CA ALA A 306 -51.06 -14.82 20.34
C ALA A 306 -50.77 -16.07 19.47
N GLY A 307 -49.64 -16.09 18.74
CA GLY A 307 -49.16 -17.25 17.98
C GLY A 307 -49.37 -17.19 16.46
N ASP A 308 -49.90 -16.08 15.91
CA ASP A 308 -50.00 -15.89 14.46
C ASP A 308 -48.68 -15.35 13.89
N ASN A 309 -47.66 -16.21 13.82
CA ASN A 309 -46.34 -15.85 13.30
C ASN A 309 -46.02 -16.63 12.00
N PRO A 310 -46.44 -16.13 10.83
CA PRO A 310 -46.26 -16.83 9.57
C PRO A 310 -44.79 -16.85 9.15
N THR A 311 -44.17 -18.03 9.13
CA THR A 311 -42.77 -18.23 8.75
C THR A 311 -42.55 -18.38 7.24
N THR A 312 -43.62 -18.49 6.45
CA THR A 312 -43.56 -18.68 4.99
C THR A 312 -44.51 -17.74 4.25
N GLY A 313 -44.06 -17.27 3.08
CA GLY A 313 -44.85 -16.38 2.21
C GLY A 313 -46.05 -17.09 1.59
N GLY A 314 -47.24 -16.54 1.78
CA GLY A 314 -48.48 -16.99 1.15
C GLY A 314 -48.82 -16.25 -0.14
N GLU A 315 -49.91 -16.65 -0.81
CA GLU A 315 -50.43 -15.98 -2.02
C GLU A 315 -50.88 -14.53 -1.75
N HIS A 316 -51.26 -14.23 -0.50
CA HIS A 316 -51.61 -12.89 -0.03
C HIS A 316 -50.44 -12.24 0.71
N LEU A 317 -50.23 -10.95 0.48
CA LEU A 317 -49.23 -10.13 1.19
C LEU A 317 -49.55 -10.10 2.69
N ARG A 318 -48.60 -10.55 3.51
CA ARG A 318 -48.69 -10.43 4.96
C ARG A 318 -47.54 -9.59 5.48
N ILE A 319 -47.86 -8.53 6.21
CA ILE A 319 -46.87 -7.68 6.88
C ILE A 319 -46.96 -8.00 8.37
N THR A 320 -45.87 -8.43 8.98
CA THR A 320 -45.82 -8.74 10.42
C THR A 320 -45.12 -7.63 11.18
N SER A 321 -45.62 -7.21 12.35
CA SER A 321 -44.96 -6.25 13.26
C SER A 321 -43.72 -6.83 13.98
N GLY A 322 -43.00 -7.72 13.31
CA GLY A 322 -41.74 -8.27 13.79
C GLY A 322 -40.55 -7.54 13.16
N TRP A 323 -39.37 -7.83 13.70
CA TRP A 323 -38.11 -7.34 13.15
C TRP A 323 -37.20 -8.48 12.67
N ALA A 324 -36.26 -8.13 11.81
CA ALA A 324 -35.19 -9.01 11.37
C ALA A 324 -33.87 -8.23 11.27
N LEU A 325 -32.79 -8.86 11.68
CA LEU A 325 -31.43 -8.35 11.55
C LEU A 325 -30.77 -9.06 10.37
N PHE A 326 -30.24 -8.33 9.40
CA PHE A 326 -29.54 -8.94 8.27
C PHE A 326 -28.40 -8.08 7.75
N GLY A 327 -27.35 -8.73 7.26
CA GLY A 327 -26.27 -8.06 6.54
C GLY A 327 -26.61 -7.90 5.07
N ARG A 328 -26.21 -6.79 4.44
CA ARG A 328 -26.29 -6.60 2.99
C ARG A 328 -25.05 -5.88 2.42
N PRO A 329 -24.75 -6.02 1.12
CA PRO A 329 -23.81 -5.13 0.45
C PRO A 329 -24.29 -3.67 0.58
N ARG A 330 -23.34 -2.74 0.74
CA ARG A 330 -23.65 -1.31 0.87
C ARG A 330 -24.52 -0.82 -0.28
N SER A 331 -25.68 -0.22 0.04
CA SER A 331 -26.58 0.27 -0.99
C SER A 331 -26.06 1.58 -1.58
N ASN A 332 -26.26 1.79 -2.89
CA ASN A 332 -25.99 3.07 -3.55
C ASN A 332 -27.07 4.13 -3.24
N GLU A 333 -28.03 3.84 -2.36
CA GLU A 333 -29.20 4.68 -2.10
C GLU A 333 -28.83 5.99 -1.42
N ALA A 334 -27.92 5.96 -0.45
CA ALA A 334 -27.40 7.17 0.16
C ALA A 334 -26.77 8.09 -0.90
N ARG A 335 -25.96 7.53 -1.81
CA ARG A 335 -25.35 8.29 -2.93
C ARG A 335 -26.40 8.86 -3.87
N VAL A 336 -27.46 8.10 -4.17
CA VAL A 336 -28.57 8.57 -5.02
C VAL A 336 -29.35 9.70 -4.35
N GLN A 337 -29.56 9.63 -3.03
CA GLN A 337 -30.19 10.69 -2.26
C GLN A 337 -29.31 11.94 -2.18
N ASP A 338 -28.00 11.77 -1.98
CA ASP A 338 -27.03 12.87 -1.99
C ASP A 338 -26.97 13.56 -3.34
N LEU A 339 -26.95 12.79 -4.45
CA LEU A 339 -27.00 13.35 -5.80
C LEU A 339 -28.30 14.13 -6.05
N ASN A 340 -29.43 13.63 -5.55
CA ASN A 340 -30.71 14.34 -5.61
C ASN A 340 -30.70 15.64 -4.79
N ALA A 341 -30.14 15.61 -3.58
CA ALA A 341 -30.00 16.79 -2.73
C ALA A 341 -29.08 17.84 -3.38
N LEU A 342 -27.94 17.41 -3.92
CA LEU A 342 -27.00 18.25 -4.66
C LEU A 342 -27.65 18.84 -5.90
N ARG A 343 -28.41 18.04 -6.66
CA ARG A 343 -29.14 18.52 -7.83
C ARG A 343 -30.14 19.62 -7.46
N LYS A 344 -30.93 19.43 -6.40
CA LYS A 344 -31.84 20.47 -5.89
C LYS A 344 -31.10 21.75 -5.48
N GLN A 345 -29.94 21.62 -4.84
CA GLN A 345 -29.12 22.78 -4.46
C GLN A 345 -28.50 23.49 -5.67
N VAL A 346 -28.13 22.76 -6.72
CA VAL A 346 -27.59 23.35 -7.97
C VAL A 346 -28.67 24.04 -8.79
N GLU A 347 -29.90 23.51 -8.76
CA GLU A 347 -31.09 24.11 -9.36
C GLU A 347 -31.54 25.39 -8.63
N ASP A 348 -31.22 25.54 -7.34
CA ASP A 348 -31.48 26.77 -6.57
C ASP A 348 -30.51 27.91 -6.97
N GLU A 349 -31.05 28.98 -7.55
CA GLU A 349 -30.29 30.14 -8.02
C GLU A 349 -29.57 30.91 -6.90
N THR A 350 -30.03 30.77 -5.65
CA THR A 350 -29.50 31.50 -4.48
C THR A 350 -28.24 30.88 -3.88
N VAL A 351 -27.94 29.62 -4.21
CA VAL A 351 -26.80 28.87 -3.68
C VAL A 351 -25.56 29.09 -4.56
N ASP A 352 -24.42 29.41 -3.93
CA ASP A 352 -23.14 29.56 -4.63
C ASP A 352 -22.50 28.19 -4.90
N VAL A 353 -22.33 27.85 -6.17
CA VAL A 353 -21.75 26.57 -6.60
C VAL A 353 -20.21 26.71 -6.63
N PRO A 354 -19.46 25.80 -5.96
CA PRO A 354 -18.00 25.82 -5.94
C PRO A 354 -17.38 25.88 -7.34
N THR A 355 -16.30 26.66 -7.49
CA THR A 355 -15.60 26.86 -8.78
C THR A 355 -15.12 25.56 -9.42
N SER A 356 -14.73 24.56 -8.62
CA SER A 356 -14.27 23.24 -9.07
C SER A 356 -15.31 22.48 -9.90
N ILE A 357 -16.59 22.67 -9.62
CA ILE A 357 -17.69 21.94 -10.27
C ILE A 357 -18.14 22.67 -11.56
N ARG A 358 -17.85 23.98 -11.68
CA ARG A 358 -18.22 24.79 -12.85
C ARG A 358 -17.54 24.32 -14.13
N GLY A 359 -16.33 23.76 -14.03
CA GLY A 359 -15.56 23.27 -15.17
C GLY A 359 -16.20 22.10 -15.93
N PHE A 360 -17.18 21.40 -15.34
CA PHE A 360 -17.92 20.32 -15.98
C PHE A 360 -19.09 20.80 -16.86
N ALA A 361 -19.55 22.04 -16.67
CA ALA A 361 -20.74 22.57 -17.35
C ALA A 361 -20.45 23.75 -18.28
N ALA A 362 -19.32 24.45 -18.08
CA ALA A 362 -18.88 25.48 -19.01
C ALA A 362 -18.52 24.85 -20.37
N PRO A 363 -19.02 25.40 -21.49
CA PRO A 363 -18.48 25.04 -22.79
C PRO A 363 -16.97 25.34 -22.84
N LEU A 364 -16.22 24.55 -23.60
CA LEU A 364 -14.85 24.92 -23.98
C LEU A 364 -14.90 26.33 -24.59
N PRO A 365 -13.86 27.17 -24.42
CA PRO A 365 -13.74 28.37 -25.20
C PRO A 365 -13.54 27.98 -26.67
N ASP A 366 -14.64 27.75 -27.40
CA ASP A 366 -14.67 27.58 -28.85
C ASP A 366 -14.48 28.94 -29.57
N GLU A 367 -13.47 29.70 -29.16
CA GLU A 367 -12.88 30.75 -29.96
C GLU A 367 -11.38 30.53 -30.00
N THR A 368 -10.94 29.57 -30.82
CA THR A 368 -9.55 29.48 -31.30
C THR A 368 -9.27 30.65 -32.25
N THR A 369 -9.31 31.87 -31.73
CA THR A 369 -8.76 33.02 -32.44
C THR A 369 -7.26 33.05 -32.21
N ARG A 370 -6.51 32.71 -33.28
CA ARG A 370 -5.05 32.83 -33.50
C ARG A 370 -4.24 31.58 -33.15
N ASN A 371 -3.79 30.86 -34.19
CA ASN A 371 -2.47 30.22 -34.44
C ASN A 371 -1.67 29.56 -33.28
N LYS A 372 -2.23 29.47 -32.08
CA LYS A 372 -1.65 28.92 -30.87
C LYS A 372 -2.72 28.13 -30.17
N SER A 373 -2.43 26.87 -29.85
CA SER A 373 -3.29 26.10 -28.94
C SER A 373 -3.39 26.81 -27.58
N ASP A 374 -4.37 26.44 -26.76
CA ASP A 374 -4.51 26.94 -25.38
C ASP A 374 -3.25 26.72 -24.52
N PHE A 375 -2.38 25.78 -24.93
CA PHE A 375 -1.09 25.51 -24.30
C PHE A 375 0.09 26.23 -24.96
N GLY A 376 -0.14 27.06 -25.98
CA GLY A 376 0.87 27.85 -26.68
C GLY A 376 1.63 27.10 -27.77
N LEU A 377 1.06 26.06 -28.39
CA LEU A 377 1.65 25.38 -29.57
C LEU A 377 1.55 26.23 -30.81
N ASP A 378 2.71 26.63 -31.35
CA ASP A 378 2.77 27.39 -32.58
C ASP A 378 2.56 26.45 -33.77
N THR A 379 1.28 26.22 -34.06
CA THR A 379 0.81 25.36 -35.17
C THR A 379 1.43 25.75 -36.52
N ASN A 380 1.84 27.01 -36.70
CA ASN A 380 2.51 27.47 -37.92
C ASN A 380 3.97 27.01 -38.07
N ILE A 381 4.66 26.76 -36.96
CA ILE A 381 6.06 26.28 -36.98
C ILE A 381 6.11 24.79 -37.33
N LEU A 382 5.08 24.05 -36.92
CA LEU A 382 4.95 22.59 -37.08
C LEU A 382 4.15 22.19 -38.34
N MET A 383 3.47 23.14 -38.98
CA MET A 383 2.73 22.96 -40.23
C MET A 383 3.12 24.06 -41.23
N PRO A 384 4.33 24.03 -41.82
CA PRO A 384 4.73 25.03 -42.79
C PRO A 384 3.94 24.81 -44.09
N GLY A 385 2.77 25.44 -44.21
CA GLY A 385 1.94 25.41 -45.44
C GLY A 385 0.42 25.34 -45.27
N GLY A 386 -0.13 25.52 -44.06
CA GLY A 386 -1.56 25.37 -43.78
C GLY A 386 -2.49 26.32 -44.54
N GLY A 387 -2.92 25.92 -45.73
CA GLY A 387 -4.23 26.26 -46.30
C GLY A 387 -5.16 25.03 -46.21
N PRO A 388 -6.48 25.22 -46.05
CA PRO A 388 -7.42 24.10 -45.92
C PRO A 388 -7.51 23.36 -47.27
N GLN A 389 -6.90 22.19 -47.37
CA GLN A 389 -7.22 21.22 -48.42
C GLN A 389 -8.37 20.34 -47.89
N SER A 390 -9.56 20.56 -48.45
CA SER A 390 -10.73 19.72 -48.21
C SER A 390 -10.51 18.32 -48.78
N TRP A 391 -10.65 17.29 -47.95
CA TRP A 391 -10.66 15.91 -48.39
C TRP A 391 -11.99 15.57 -49.07
N GLU A 392 -11.95 15.09 -50.33
CA GLU A 392 -13.11 14.50 -51.01
C GLU A 392 -13.02 12.96 -50.96
N PRO A 393 -14.07 12.25 -50.52
CA PRO A 393 -14.05 10.80 -50.43
C PRO A 393 -14.22 10.17 -51.82
N SER A 394 -13.24 9.38 -52.27
CA SER A 394 -13.43 8.51 -53.43
C SER A 394 -14.30 7.31 -53.04
N ALA A 395 -15.52 7.28 -53.58
CA ALA A 395 -16.39 6.13 -53.50
C ALA A 395 -15.96 5.10 -54.57
N THR A 396 -15.51 3.92 -54.13
CA THR A 396 -16.03 2.60 -54.55
C THR A 396 -15.11 1.50 -54.01
N GLY A 397 -15.71 0.54 -53.30
CA GLY A 397 -15.05 -0.71 -52.98
C GLY A 397 -14.99 -1.62 -54.21
N GLY A 398 -13.91 -2.39 -54.30
CA GLY A 398 -13.88 -3.61 -55.10
C GLY A 398 -12.71 -3.75 -56.05
N THR A 399 -11.92 -4.79 -55.79
CA THR A 399 -11.05 -5.57 -56.68
C THR A 399 -9.58 -5.18 -56.83
N ASN A 400 -8.76 -6.22 -56.66
CA ASN A 400 -7.32 -6.33 -56.89
C ASN A 400 -6.81 -5.46 -58.03
N SER A 401 -5.86 -4.57 -57.70
CA SER A 401 -4.83 -4.17 -58.66
C SER A 401 -3.50 -4.04 -57.92
N ILE A 402 -2.62 -4.99 -58.20
CA ILE A 402 -1.18 -4.86 -58.06
C ILE A 402 -0.78 -3.52 -58.69
N LEU A 403 -0.26 -2.59 -57.89
CA LEU A 403 0.38 -1.39 -58.41
C LEU A 403 1.73 -1.80 -59.00
N VAL A 404 1.70 -2.02 -60.32
CA VAL A 404 2.87 -1.89 -61.18
C VAL A 404 3.33 -0.43 -61.08
N LEU A 405 4.53 -0.23 -60.55
CA LEU A 405 5.23 1.06 -60.57
C LEU A 405 5.60 1.39 -62.03
N GLY A 406 4.71 2.09 -62.72
CA GLY A 406 4.96 2.70 -64.01
C GLY A 406 5.45 4.13 -63.83
N ALA A 407 6.58 4.45 -64.46
CA ALA A 407 7.12 5.79 -64.59
C ALA A 407 6.10 6.72 -65.28
N GLY A 408 5.69 7.77 -64.58
CA GLY A 408 4.76 8.78 -65.09
C GLY A 408 4.82 10.02 -64.21
N ASP A 409 5.23 11.11 -64.84
CA ASP A 409 5.31 12.49 -64.37
C ASP A 409 4.22 12.90 -63.36
N ASN A 410 4.62 13.31 -62.16
CA ASN A 410 3.80 14.14 -61.27
C ASN A 410 4.71 15.05 -60.43
N THR A 411 5.33 15.99 -61.13
CA THR A 411 5.82 17.23 -60.54
C THR A 411 4.62 18.13 -60.26
N THR A 412 4.00 18.02 -59.07
CA THR A 412 3.35 19.11 -58.30
C THR A 412 2.51 18.55 -57.14
N ASN A 413 3.16 18.30 -56.02
CA ASN A 413 2.68 18.59 -54.66
C ASN A 413 3.79 18.06 -53.74
N LEU A 414 4.69 18.94 -53.30
CA LEU A 414 5.39 18.65 -52.05
C LEU A 414 4.29 18.64 -50.99
N GLU A 415 3.77 17.45 -50.67
CA GLU A 415 2.94 17.24 -49.49
C GLU A 415 3.75 17.78 -48.31
N SER A 416 3.27 18.89 -47.73
CA SER A 416 3.79 19.41 -46.48
C SER A 416 3.67 18.27 -45.46
N HIS A 417 4.78 17.62 -45.14
CA HIS A 417 4.81 16.57 -44.12
C HIS A 417 4.28 17.19 -42.82
N LYS A 418 3.10 16.74 -42.40
CA LYS A 418 2.49 17.17 -41.15
C LYS A 418 3.25 16.50 -40.00
N VAL A 419 3.65 17.29 -39.02
CA VAL A 419 4.40 16.75 -37.86
C VAL A 419 3.44 15.97 -36.96
N HIS A 420 3.75 14.70 -36.71
CA HIS A 420 2.98 13.82 -35.84
C HIS A 420 3.69 13.59 -34.50
N PHE A 421 3.06 13.99 -33.38
CA PHE A 421 3.52 13.67 -32.02
C PHE A 421 3.23 12.22 -31.60
N PHE A 422 3.80 11.24 -32.31
CA PHE A 422 3.60 9.82 -32.03
C PHE A 422 4.75 9.25 -31.17
N PRO A 423 4.46 8.63 -30.01
CA PRO A 423 5.47 7.99 -29.19
C PRO A 423 5.98 6.66 -29.74
N LEU A 424 5.25 6.04 -30.68
CA LEU A 424 5.59 4.73 -31.22
C LEU A 424 5.72 4.77 -32.76
N PRO A 425 6.54 3.89 -33.37
CA PRO A 425 6.75 3.86 -34.82
C PRO A 425 5.46 3.63 -35.60
N PHE A 426 5.22 4.45 -36.62
CA PHE A 426 4.00 4.40 -37.42
C PHE A 426 4.31 4.19 -38.91
N ASN A 427 3.29 3.80 -39.68
CA ASN A 427 3.34 3.77 -41.14
C ASN A 427 2.46 4.88 -41.73
N GLU A 428 2.58 5.11 -43.04
CA GLU A 428 1.83 6.18 -43.73
C GLU A 428 0.31 6.10 -43.48
N GLU A 429 -0.28 4.90 -43.50
CA GLU A 429 -1.72 4.72 -43.25
C GLU A 429 -2.15 5.14 -41.83
N GLN A 430 -1.31 4.89 -40.82
CA GLN A 430 -1.56 5.33 -39.45
C GLN A 430 -1.43 6.86 -39.31
N GLY A 431 -0.50 7.48 -40.05
CA GLY A 431 -0.38 8.94 -40.13
C GLY A 431 -1.65 9.58 -40.73
N ARG A 432 -2.13 9.03 -41.85
CA ARG A 432 -3.36 9.49 -42.52
C ARG A 432 -4.60 9.44 -41.63
N ILE A 433 -4.70 8.45 -40.73
CA ILE A 433 -5.82 8.39 -39.78
C ILE A 433 -5.82 9.62 -38.87
N SER A 434 -4.65 10.05 -38.38
CA SER A 434 -4.56 11.26 -37.55
C SER A 434 -4.88 12.51 -38.35
N ASP A 435 -4.40 12.61 -39.59
CA ASP A 435 -4.71 13.73 -40.47
C ASP A 435 -6.20 13.88 -40.73
N MET A 436 -6.92 12.76 -40.88
CA MET A 436 -8.36 12.73 -41.06
C MET A 436 -9.11 13.16 -39.79
N ILE A 437 -8.57 12.88 -38.60
CA ILE A 437 -9.14 13.32 -37.32
C ILE A 437 -8.89 14.82 -37.08
N ASP A 438 -7.80 15.37 -37.61
CA ASP A 438 -7.47 16.79 -37.47
C ASP A 438 -8.20 17.70 -38.47
N ASP A 439 -8.82 17.12 -39.50
CA ASP A 439 -9.71 17.85 -40.41
C ASP A 439 -11.01 18.26 -39.71
N GLN A 440 -11.20 19.57 -39.54
CA GLN A 440 -12.37 20.15 -38.89
C GLN A 440 -13.70 19.90 -39.62
N SER A 441 -13.65 19.50 -40.91
CA SER A 441 -14.85 19.15 -41.67
C SER A 441 -15.39 17.74 -41.36
N LEU A 442 -14.56 16.90 -40.74
CA LEU A 442 -14.88 15.51 -40.41
C LEU A 442 -15.29 15.36 -38.94
N GLN A 443 -16.55 14.95 -38.72
CA GLN A 443 -17.06 14.69 -37.38
C GLN A 443 -16.85 13.24 -36.93
N VAL A 444 -16.74 12.30 -37.88
CA VAL A 444 -16.65 10.86 -37.60
C VAL A 444 -15.70 10.18 -38.58
N ALA A 445 -14.71 9.48 -38.03
CA ALA A 445 -13.77 8.63 -38.76
C ALA A 445 -13.98 7.16 -38.40
N CYS A 446 -14.12 6.27 -39.40
CA CYS A 446 -14.25 4.84 -39.19
C CYS A 446 -13.00 4.12 -39.72
N VAL A 447 -12.29 3.43 -38.82
CA VAL A 447 -11.08 2.67 -39.14
C VAL A 447 -11.30 1.20 -38.87
N SER A 448 -10.95 0.34 -39.83
CA SER A 448 -11.04 -1.12 -39.70
C SER A 448 -9.71 -1.78 -40.05
N GLY A 449 -9.31 -2.79 -39.27
CA GLY A 449 -8.07 -3.53 -39.51
C GLY A 449 -8.15 -4.98 -39.01
N PRO A 450 -7.54 -5.96 -39.70
CA PRO A 450 -7.45 -7.36 -39.27
C PRO A 450 -6.83 -7.54 -37.87
N PRO A 451 -7.04 -8.67 -37.18
CA PRO A 451 -6.34 -8.97 -35.92
C PRO A 451 -4.82 -8.90 -36.10
N GLY A 452 -4.10 -8.30 -35.15
CA GLY A 452 -2.63 -8.18 -35.20
C GLY A 452 -2.07 -6.97 -35.95
N THR A 453 -2.89 -6.14 -36.62
CA THR A 453 -2.43 -4.96 -37.36
C THR A 453 -2.17 -3.71 -36.50
N GLY A 454 -1.80 -3.89 -35.23
CA GLY A 454 -1.41 -2.78 -34.36
C GLY A 454 -2.52 -1.80 -33.94
N LYS A 455 -3.79 -2.22 -33.87
CA LYS A 455 -4.91 -1.32 -33.49
C LYS A 455 -4.67 -0.54 -32.18
N SER A 456 -4.26 -1.23 -31.10
CA SER A 456 -3.95 -0.57 -29.82
C SER A 456 -2.77 0.38 -29.92
N HIS A 457 -1.81 0.08 -30.78
CA HIS A 457 -0.65 0.93 -31.07
C HIS A 457 -1.10 2.21 -31.78
N SER A 458 -1.94 2.11 -32.81
CA SER A 458 -2.50 3.27 -33.51
C SER A 458 -3.34 4.15 -32.57
N ILE A 459 -4.14 3.54 -31.69
CA ILE A 459 -4.93 4.27 -30.69
C ILE A 459 -4.00 5.05 -29.73
N ALA A 460 -2.91 4.45 -29.24
CA ALA A 460 -1.96 5.14 -28.36
C ALA A 460 -1.32 6.36 -29.06
N ASN A 461 -0.90 6.20 -30.32
CA ASN A 461 -0.35 7.30 -31.12
C ASN A 461 -1.35 8.45 -31.31
N ILE A 462 -2.60 8.13 -31.63
CA ILE A 462 -3.66 9.14 -31.78
C ILE A 462 -3.91 9.87 -30.44
N ILE A 463 -4.00 9.14 -29.32
CA ILE A 463 -4.19 9.76 -27.99
C ILE A 463 -3.07 10.75 -27.70
N SER A 464 -1.81 10.34 -27.86
CA SER A 464 -0.65 11.21 -27.60
C SER A 464 -0.65 12.43 -28.51
N HIS A 465 -1.00 12.27 -29.79
CA HIS A 465 -1.06 13.38 -30.74
C HIS A 465 -2.14 14.41 -30.38
N GLN A 466 -3.36 13.94 -30.10
CA GLN A 466 -4.48 14.82 -29.77
C GLN A 466 -4.24 15.52 -28.41
N MET A 467 -3.68 14.82 -27.42
CA MET A 467 -3.27 15.41 -26.14
C MET A 467 -2.15 16.43 -26.32
N ALA A 468 -1.16 16.14 -27.17
CA ALA A 468 -0.10 17.09 -27.50
C ALA A 468 -0.70 18.36 -28.10
N MET A 469 -1.72 18.26 -28.96
CA MET A 469 -2.45 19.43 -29.50
C MET A 469 -3.31 20.18 -28.46
N GLY A 470 -3.38 19.71 -27.21
CA GLY A 470 -4.19 20.30 -26.15
C GLY A 470 -5.65 19.86 -26.14
N LYS A 471 -6.01 18.81 -26.91
CA LYS A 471 -7.37 18.29 -26.97
C LYS A 471 -7.62 17.28 -25.84
N ARG A 472 -8.87 17.20 -25.40
CA ARG A 472 -9.33 16.20 -24.41
C ARG A 472 -9.80 14.94 -25.14
N VAL A 473 -9.30 13.78 -24.74
CA VAL A 473 -9.58 12.50 -25.42
C VAL A 473 -10.32 11.56 -24.48
N LEU A 474 -11.46 11.02 -24.93
CA LEU A 474 -12.20 9.97 -24.22
C LEU A 474 -12.07 8.66 -25.00
N VAL A 475 -11.62 7.60 -24.32
CA VAL A 475 -11.47 6.26 -24.91
C VAL A 475 -12.44 5.30 -24.24
N THR A 476 -13.24 4.60 -25.05
CA THR A 476 -14.21 3.61 -24.56
C THR A 476 -14.00 2.27 -25.25
N ALA A 477 -14.02 1.18 -24.50
CA ALA A 477 -13.94 -0.18 -25.04
C ALA A 477 -14.96 -1.10 -24.34
N ARG A 478 -15.31 -2.21 -25.00
CA ARG A 478 -16.24 -3.21 -24.44
C ARG A 478 -15.62 -4.02 -23.31
N THR A 479 -14.30 -4.20 -23.29
CA THR A 479 -13.61 -5.05 -22.32
C THR A 479 -12.46 -4.31 -21.62
N PRO A 480 -12.25 -4.56 -20.31
CA PRO A 480 -11.12 -4.06 -19.52
C PRO A 480 -9.75 -4.21 -20.19
N GLU A 481 -9.50 -5.38 -20.78
CA GLU A 481 -8.21 -5.77 -21.33
C GLU A 481 -7.80 -4.90 -22.52
N ALA A 482 -8.78 -4.39 -23.28
CA ALA A 482 -8.54 -3.48 -24.38
C ALA A 482 -8.06 -2.10 -23.90
N ILE A 483 -8.57 -1.63 -22.75
CA ILE A 483 -8.16 -0.35 -22.14
C ILE A 483 -6.75 -0.49 -21.55
N SER A 484 -6.49 -1.59 -20.82
CA SER A 484 -5.16 -1.87 -20.26
C SER A 484 -4.09 -1.98 -21.35
N ALA A 485 -4.40 -2.70 -22.45
CA ALA A 485 -3.48 -2.84 -23.59
C ALA A 485 -3.15 -1.51 -24.29
N VAL A 486 -4.06 -0.53 -24.27
CA VAL A 486 -3.78 0.83 -24.79
C VAL A 486 -2.95 1.61 -23.77
N ARG A 487 -3.27 1.51 -22.47
CA ARG A 487 -2.51 2.19 -21.40
C ARG A 487 -1.05 1.76 -21.34
N GLU A 488 -0.77 0.46 -21.46
CA GLU A 488 0.61 -0.08 -21.50
C GLU A 488 1.43 0.45 -22.68
N LYS A 489 0.78 0.93 -23.75
CA LYS A 489 1.43 1.49 -24.94
C LYS A 489 1.64 3.00 -24.86
N LEU A 490 1.05 3.67 -23.86
CA LEU A 490 1.27 5.09 -23.64
C LEU A 490 2.60 5.33 -22.88
N PRO A 491 3.30 6.44 -23.16
CA PRO A 491 4.48 6.86 -22.40
C PRO A 491 4.22 6.91 -20.89
N GLU A 492 5.22 6.57 -20.07
CA GLU A 492 5.10 6.56 -18.60
C GLU A 492 4.63 7.90 -18.04
N SER A 493 5.00 9.02 -18.64
CA SER A 493 4.54 10.36 -18.25
C SER A 493 3.06 10.63 -18.53
N LEU A 494 2.44 9.91 -19.48
CA LEU A 494 1.02 10.05 -19.81
C LEU A 494 0.15 9.01 -19.09
N GLN A 495 0.73 7.90 -18.61
CA GLN A 495 -0.03 6.84 -17.94
C GLN A 495 -0.77 7.30 -16.67
N PRO A 496 -0.21 8.18 -15.81
CA PRO A 496 -0.93 8.75 -14.66
C PRO A 496 -2.10 9.65 -15.04
N LEU A 497 -2.06 10.25 -16.24
CA LEU A 497 -3.11 11.13 -16.75
C LEU A 497 -4.33 10.36 -17.28
N VAL A 498 -4.20 9.05 -17.44
CA VAL A 498 -5.22 8.18 -18.03
C VAL A 498 -6.06 7.57 -16.92
N ILE A 499 -7.27 8.09 -16.77
CA ILE A 499 -8.26 7.51 -15.85
C ILE A 499 -8.92 6.33 -16.56
N ALA A 500 -8.46 5.12 -16.25
CA ALA A 500 -9.08 3.89 -16.72
C ALA A 500 -10.28 3.54 -15.81
N SER A 501 -11.50 3.80 -16.26
CA SER A 501 -12.70 3.29 -15.56
C SER A 501 -12.87 1.80 -15.89
N VAL A 502 -12.13 0.96 -15.15
CA VAL A 502 -12.14 -0.49 -15.31
C VAL A 502 -12.60 -1.10 -14.00
N GLY A 503 -13.86 -1.56 -13.94
CA GLY A 503 -14.36 -2.33 -12.79
C GLY A 503 -14.58 -1.52 -11.51
N THR A 504 -14.86 -2.24 -10.41
CA THR A 504 -15.54 -1.78 -9.18
C THR A 504 -15.18 -0.36 -8.70
N ASP A 505 -16.20 0.37 -8.23
CA ASP A 505 -16.16 1.81 -7.90
C ASP A 505 -14.99 2.24 -7.00
N ARG A 506 -14.45 1.35 -6.15
CA ARG A 506 -13.43 1.70 -5.15
C ARG A 506 -12.01 1.71 -5.73
N GLU A 507 -11.64 0.73 -6.55
CA GLU A 507 -10.30 0.68 -7.15
C GLU A 507 -10.15 1.79 -8.21
N SER A 508 -11.20 2.00 -9.01
CA SER A 508 -11.29 3.13 -9.93
C SER A 508 -11.22 4.49 -9.21
N ALA A 509 -11.87 4.63 -8.05
CA ALA A 509 -11.83 5.88 -7.26
C ALA A 509 -10.47 6.12 -6.60
N GLN A 510 -9.80 5.06 -6.12
CA GLN A 510 -8.46 5.18 -5.57
C GLN A 510 -7.45 5.55 -6.65
N GLN A 511 -7.49 4.88 -7.81
CA GLN A 511 -6.65 5.24 -8.96
C GLN A 511 -6.88 6.68 -9.42
N LEU A 512 -8.14 7.14 -9.41
CA LEU A 512 -8.47 8.54 -9.67
C LEU A 512 -7.87 9.47 -8.62
N GLN A 513 -7.99 9.14 -7.33
CA GLN A 513 -7.45 9.96 -6.24
C GLN A 513 -5.93 10.03 -6.28
N ASP A 514 -5.26 8.92 -6.57
CA ASP A 514 -3.81 8.83 -6.70
C ASP A 514 -3.34 9.66 -7.90
N ALA A 515 -3.99 9.51 -9.06
CA ALA A 515 -3.71 10.30 -10.26
C ALA A 515 -3.92 11.81 -10.02
N VAL A 516 -5.00 12.19 -9.34
CA VAL A 516 -5.30 13.60 -9.00
C VAL A 516 -4.28 14.15 -8.00
N SER A 517 -3.86 13.35 -7.01
CA SER A 517 -2.85 13.76 -6.04
C SER A 517 -1.48 13.94 -6.70
N GLU A 518 -1.11 13.04 -7.60
CA GLU A 518 0.13 13.11 -8.38
C GLU A 518 0.12 14.33 -9.30
N LEU A 519 -0.97 14.53 -10.05
CA LEU A 519 -1.19 15.71 -10.88
C LEU A 519 -1.15 17.01 -10.10
N SER A 520 -1.80 17.07 -8.94
CA SER A 520 -1.79 18.25 -8.09
C SER A 520 -0.38 18.56 -7.58
N ARG A 521 0.41 17.53 -7.25
CA ARG A 521 1.81 17.70 -6.84
C ARG A 521 2.67 18.22 -8.00
N GLU A 522 2.49 17.66 -9.19
CA GLU A 522 3.22 18.06 -10.39
C GLU A 522 2.90 19.50 -10.81
N VAL A 523 1.62 19.88 -10.81
CA VAL A 523 1.18 21.25 -11.15
C VAL A 523 1.69 22.29 -10.15
N VAL A 524 1.76 21.97 -8.85
CA VAL A 524 2.29 22.88 -7.82
C VAL A 524 3.81 23.09 -7.98
N ASN A 525 4.53 22.05 -8.42
CA ASN A 525 5.98 22.10 -8.59
C ASN A 525 6.43 22.56 -9.99
N LEU A 526 5.50 22.67 -10.95
CA LEU A 526 5.82 22.98 -12.34
C LEU A 526 6.29 24.45 -12.50
N ASN A 527 7.57 24.62 -12.85
CA ASN A 527 8.07 25.90 -13.32
C ASN A 527 7.67 26.14 -14.79
N VAL A 528 6.67 26.99 -15.00
CA VAL A 528 6.11 27.28 -16.32
C VAL A 528 7.16 27.78 -17.32
N GLN A 529 8.14 28.58 -16.90
CA GLN A 529 9.16 29.13 -17.81
C GLN A 529 10.14 28.04 -18.28
N GLU A 530 10.53 27.15 -17.37
CA GLU A 530 11.44 26.05 -17.67
C GLU A 530 10.77 25.05 -18.61
N ALA A 531 9.52 24.67 -18.32
CA ALA A 531 8.72 23.80 -19.17
C ALA A 531 8.53 24.37 -20.60
N GLN A 532 8.25 25.67 -20.72
CA GLN A 532 8.17 26.35 -22.02
C GLN A 532 9.50 26.32 -22.77
N SER A 533 10.62 26.54 -22.08
CA SER A 533 11.95 26.50 -22.69
C SER A 533 12.36 25.11 -23.16
N LEU A 534 12.01 24.08 -22.38
CA LEU A 534 12.26 22.68 -22.72
C LEU A 534 11.41 22.28 -23.93
N ARG A 535 10.14 22.67 -23.93
CA ARG A 535 9.24 22.43 -25.06
C ARG A 535 9.77 23.03 -26.36
N ALA A 536 10.22 24.28 -26.34
CA ALA A 536 10.80 24.92 -27.54
C ALA A 536 12.06 24.18 -28.06
N LYS A 537 12.90 23.67 -27.15
CA LYS A 537 14.07 22.85 -27.53
C LYS A 537 13.65 21.52 -28.17
N LEU A 538 12.65 20.85 -27.60
CA LEU A 538 12.15 19.57 -28.12
C LEU A 538 11.45 19.75 -29.48
N GLU A 539 10.64 20.80 -29.64
CA GLU A 539 10.02 21.16 -30.92
C GLU A 539 11.07 21.39 -32.01
N GLN A 540 12.14 22.12 -31.69
CA GLN A 540 13.25 22.31 -32.63
C GLN A 540 13.95 20.99 -32.96
N GLY A 541 14.16 20.12 -31.96
CA GLY A 541 14.74 18.80 -32.16
C GLY A 541 13.92 17.91 -33.09
N ILE A 542 12.59 17.91 -32.96
CA ILE A 542 11.69 17.16 -33.86
C ILE A 542 11.86 17.65 -35.30
N LEU A 543 11.84 18.97 -35.52
CA LEU A 543 12.02 19.54 -36.86
C LEU A 543 13.37 19.18 -37.49
N ASP A 544 14.43 19.14 -36.70
CA ASP A 544 15.76 18.79 -37.20
C ASP A 544 15.88 17.28 -37.48
N CYS A 545 15.25 16.42 -36.66
CA CYS A 545 15.13 14.99 -36.95
C CYS A 545 14.32 14.71 -38.23
N ASP A 546 13.19 15.37 -38.43
CA ASP A 546 12.35 15.20 -39.63
C ASP A 546 13.11 15.63 -40.89
N LYS A 547 13.91 16.70 -40.82
CA LYS A 547 14.80 17.09 -41.94
C LYS A 547 15.80 16.00 -42.29
N VAL A 548 16.46 15.43 -41.28
CA VAL A 548 17.45 14.36 -41.48
C VAL A 548 16.79 13.11 -42.05
N ALA A 549 15.59 12.75 -41.57
CA ALA A 549 14.82 11.63 -42.13
C ALA A 549 14.47 11.87 -43.60
N ALA A 550 13.97 13.08 -43.94
CA ALA A 550 13.63 13.44 -45.31
C ALA A 550 14.86 13.48 -46.24
N GLU A 551 16.04 13.85 -45.74
CA GLU A 551 17.31 13.75 -46.48
C GLU A 551 17.69 12.29 -46.73
N ALA A 552 17.63 11.43 -45.69
CA ALA A 552 17.92 10.01 -45.83
C ALA A 552 16.96 9.30 -46.79
N ASP A 553 15.66 9.63 -46.76
CA ASP A 553 14.67 9.08 -47.70
C ASP A 553 14.95 9.52 -49.14
N ARG A 554 15.41 10.77 -49.33
CA ARG A 554 15.84 11.25 -50.65
C ARG A 554 17.05 10.47 -51.15
N ASP A 555 18.05 10.25 -50.30
CA ASP A 555 19.25 9.49 -50.65
C ASP A 555 18.90 8.03 -50.97
N LEU A 556 18.03 7.40 -50.18
CA LEU A 556 17.51 6.05 -50.44
C LEU A 556 16.74 6.00 -51.76
N ALA A 557 15.90 6.99 -52.04
CA ALA A 557 15.17 7.09 -53.31
C ALA A 557 16.11 7.28 -54.50
N GLU A 558 17.21 8.02 -54.35
CA GLU A 558 18.26 8.13 -55.36
C GLU A 558 18.97 6.81 -55.61
N ILE A 559 19.35 6.08 -54.56
CA ILE A 559 19.94 4.74 -54.67
C ILE A 559 18.96 3.77 -55.34
N ALA A 560 17.69 3.78 -54.92
CA ALA A 560 16.66 2.95 -55.51
C ALA A 560 16.45 3.29 -56.99
N ARG A 561 16.38 4.58 -57.35
CA ARG A 561 16.27 5.03 -58.75
C ARG A 561 17.49 4.59 -59.56
N ALA A 562 18.70 4.72 -59.03
CA ALA A 562 19.91 4.28 -59.73
C ALA A 562 19.88 2.77 -60.02
N ASN A 563 19.41 1.94 -59.07
CA ASN A 563 19.39 0.49 -59.21
C ASN A 563 18.18 -0.06 -59.98
N LEU A 564 17.05 0.65 -59.98
CA LEU A 564 15.80 0.22 -60.62
C LEU A 564 15.50 0.96 -61.93
N SER A 565 16.28 1.99 -62.27
CA SER A 565 16.17 2.69 -63.55
C SER A 565 16.32 1.71 -64.70
N GLN A 566 15.40 1.76 -65.66
CA GLN A 566 15.49 0.94 -66.86
C GLN A 566 16.54 1.53 -67.79
N LEU A 567 17.53 0.71 -68.14
CA LEU A 567 18.58 1.01 -69.11
C LEU A 567 18.28 0.24 -70.39
N THR A 568 18.37 0.92 -71.53
CA THR A 568 18.19 0.27 -72.83
C THR A 568 19.52 -0.32 -73.29
N TRP A 569 19.64 -1.66 -73.26
CA TRP A 569 20.81 -2.40 -73.72
C TRP A 569 20.43 -3.33 -74.86
N LYS A 570 21.12 -3.24 -76.01
CA LYS A 570 20.82 -4.00 -77.24
C LYS A 570 19.35 -3.92 -77.73
N GLY A 571 18.63 -2.85 -77.36
CA GLY A 571 17.22 -2.63 -77.74
C GLY A 571 16.19 -3.25 -76.80
N THR A 572 16.63 -3.84 -75.68
CA THR A 572 15.80 -4.32 -74.57
C THR A 572 16.01 -3.47 -73.34
N ASP A 573 14.92 -3.09 -72.68
CA ASP A 573 14.97 -2.36 -71.41
C ASP A 573 15.21 -3.33 -70.27
N CYS A 574 16.29 -3.11 -69.52
CA CYS A 574 16.72 -3.95 -68.41
C CYS A 574 17.16 -3.10 -67.22
N THR A 575 16.99 -3.60 -66.00
CA THR A 575 17.57 -2.96 -64.82
C THR A 575 19.09 -3.18 -64.76
N PRO A 576 19.86 -2.32 -64.07
CA PRO A 576 21.29 -2.53 -63.84
C PRO A 576 21.66 -3.93 -63.33
N MET A 577 20.84 -4.55 -62.46
CA MET A 577 21.09 -5.91 -61.97
C MET A 577 20.88 -6.99 -63.04
N GLU A 578 19.84 -6.84 -63.87
CA GLU A 578 19.60 -7.74 -65.00
C GLU A 578 20.70 -7.60 -66.05
N LEU A 579 21.14 -6.37 -66.32
CA LEU A 579 22.25 -6.09 -67.23
C LEU A 579 23.56 -6.76 -66.79
N VAL A 580 23.91 -6.68 -65.51
CA VAL A 580 25.08 -7.37 -64.96
C VAL A 580 24.97 -8.89 -65.15
N THR A 581 23.77 -9.44 -64.99
CA THR A 581 23.51 -10.88 -65.19
C THR A 581 23.63 -11.27 -66.66
N GLU A 582 23.09 -10.46 -67.58
CA GLU A 582 23.27 -10.67 -69.02
C GLU A 582 24.74 -10.56 -69.45
N LEU A 583 25.46 -9.55 -68.97
CA LEU A 583 26.89 -9.38 -69.24
C LEU A 583 27.72 -10.56 -68.71
N ALA A 584 27.35 -11.12 -67.55
CA ALA A 584 27.97 -12.33 -67.01
C ALA A 584 27.68 -13.57 -67.88
N ASN A 585 26.48 -13.69 -68.43
CA ASN A 585 26.11 -14.76 -69.36
C ASN A 585 26.81 -14.63 -70.73
N ASP A 586 27.04 -13.40 -71.19
CA ASP A 586 27.75 -13.08 -72.43
C ASP A 586 29.29 -13.15 -72.29
N ALA A 587 29.81 -13.18 -71.06
CA ALA A 587 31.24 -13.23 -70.75
C ALA A 587 32.04 -14.34 -71.49
N PRO A 588 31.52 -15.57 -71.68
CA PRO A 588 32.24 -16.63 -72.42
C PRO A 588 32.44 -16.28 -73.89
N THR A 589 31.49 -15.56 -74.50
CA THR A 589 31.50 -15.19 -75.93
C THR A 589 32.56 -14.13 -76.23
N TYR A 590 32.82 -13.23 -75.28
CA TYR A 590 33.85 -12.19 -75.37
C TYR A 590 35.18 -12.58 -74.71
N GLY A 591 35.31 -13.83 -74.25
CA GLY A 591 36.50 -14.37 -73.59
C GLY A 591 37.70 -14.65 -74.52
N TRP A 592 37.57 -14.41 -75.83
CA TRP A 592 38.65 -14.59 -76.82
C TRP A 592 39.76 -13.55 -76.71
N PHE A 593 39.55 -12.47 -75.96
CA PHE A 593 40.58 -11.50 -75.61
C PHE A 593 41.44 -12.06 -74.45
N SER A 594 42.23 -13.09 -74.76
CA SER A 594 43.11 -13.78 -73.81
C SER A 594 44.40 -13.01 -73.50
N ASP A 595 44.85 -12.20 -74.47
CA ASP A 595 45.96 -11.25 -74.29
C ASP A 595 45.42 -9.93 -73.74
N ARG A 596 45.03 -9.96 -72.47
CA ARG A 596 45.09 -8.72 -71.68
C ARG A 596 46.57 -8.32 -71.63
N PRO A 597 46.94 -7.07 -71.95
CA PRO A 597 48.30 -6.62 -71.69
C PRO A 597 48.64 -6.96 -70.23
N LYS A 598 49.85 -7.48 -69.95
CA LYS A 598 50.21 -7.82 -68.57
C LYS A 598 50.00 -6.63 -67.64
N ASP A 599 50.17 -5.41 -68.18
CA ASP A 599 49.65 -4.15 -67.63
C ASP A 599 49.12 -3.26 -68.79
N PRO A 600 47.84 -2.79 -68.78
CA PRO A 600 47.56 -1.46 -69.35
C PRO A 600 48.47 -0.43 -68.66
N PRO A 601 48.85 0.75 -69.25
CA PRO A 601 49.56 1.77 -68.45
C PRO A 601 48.72 1.92 -67.21
N SER A 602 49.31 1.72 -66.03
CA SER A 602 48.49 1.52 -64.83
C SER A 602 47.41 2.61 -64.88
N PRO A 603 46.11 2.25 -64.97
CA PRO A 603 45.03 3.23 -65.02
C PRO A 603 45.07 4.10 -63.74
N GLN A 604 45.81 3.58 -62.76
CA GLN A 604 46.28 4.21 -61.58
C GLN A 604 47.54 5.06 -61.76
N VAL A 605 48.10 5.45 -62.91
CA VAL A 605 49.13 6.52 -62.92
C VAL A 605 48.41 7.86 -62.95
N GLY A 606 47.39 7.99 -63.80
CA GLY A 606 46.40 9.05 -63.71
C GLY A 606 45.62 8.96 -62.39
N ALA A 607 45.11 7.79 -62.01
CA ALA A 607 44.38 7.61 -60.75
C ALA A 607 45.24 7.39 -59.48
N VAL A 608 46.58 7.25 -59.54
CA VAL A 608 47.54 7.38 -58.38
C VAL A 608 48.09 8.77 -58.31
N VAL A 609 48.19 9.53 -59.40
CA VAL A 609 48.44 10.97 -59.31
C VAL A 609 47.17 11.70 -58.85
N GLU A 610 45.97 11.28 -59.29
CA GLU A 610 44.68 11.74 -58.75
C GLU A 610 44.34 11.09 -57.40
N ARG A 611 44.72 9.84 -57.07
CA ARG A 611 44.68 9.37 -55.66
C ARG A 611 45.74 10.07 -54.83
N LEU A 612 46.96 10.34 -55.28
CA LEU A 612 47.90 11.11 -54.47
C LEU A 612 47.37 12.55 -54.31
N ARG A 613 46.76 13.16 -55.34
CA ARG A 613 46.18 14.51 -55.25
C ARG A 613 44.85 14.59 -54.49
N ALA A 614 44.01 13.54 -54.52
CA ALA A 614 42.71 13.45 -53.85
C ALA A 614 42.77 12.65 -52.53
N SER A 615 43.84 11.90 -52.27
CA SER A 615 44.13 11.13 -51.06
C SER A 615 45.28 11.71 -50.23
N LEU A 616 46.23 12.51 -50.74
CA LEU A 616 47.15 13.28 -49.86
C LEU A 616 46.44 14.35 -49.03
N PRO A 617 45.37 15.04 -49.50
CA PRO A 617 44.63 15.97 -48.65
C PRO A 617 43.76 15.29 -47.57
N PRO A 618 43.12 14.13 -47.83
CA PRO A 618 42.55 13.28 -46.77
C PRO A 618 43.61 12.60 -45.89
N LEU A 619 44.68 12.03 -46.45
CA LEU A 619 45.80 11.45 -45.67
C LEU A 619 46.64 12.53 -44.98
N ALA A 620 46.53 13.82 -45.33
CA ALA A 620 47.19 14.88 -44.58
C ALA A 620 46.74 14.85 -43.11
N ALA A 621 45.49 14.42 -42.85
CA ALA A 621 44.96 14.17 -41.51
C ALA A 621 45.37 12.82 -40.90
N ASP A 622 45.97 11.90 -41.67
CA ASP A 622 46.48 10.59 -41.21
C ASP A 622 48.02 10.54 -41.06
N ILE A 623 48.75 11.45 -41.73
CA ILE A 623 50.24 11.54 -41.71
C ILE A 623 50.73 12.72 -40.86
N ILE A 624 49.82 13.37 -40.12
CA ILE A 624 50.05 14.52 -39.23
C ILE A 624 51.19 14.37 -38.22
N TYR A 625 51.52 13.12 -37.84
CA TYR A 625 52.56 12.81 -36.85
C TYR A 625 53.92 12.47 -37.47
N ALA A 626 54.05 12.45 -38.80
CA ALA A 626 55.31 12.13 -39.45
C ALA A 626 56.35 13.24 -39.21
N GLY A 627 57.42 12.91 -38.47
CA GLY A 627 58.50 13.84 -38.14
C GLY A 627 58.29 14.64 -36.84
N GLN A 628 57.19 14.38 -36.11
CA GLN A 628 56.94 15.01 -34.80
C GLN A 628 57.64 14.26 -33.68
N ALA A 629 58.06 15.00 -32.65
CA ALA A 629 58.63 14.42 -31.44
C ALA A 629 57.50 13.78 -30.62
N LEU A 630 57.43 12.45 -30.64
CA LEU A 630 56.49 11.69 -29.81
C LEU A 630 56.84 11.87 -28.32
N PRO A 631 55.84 11.95 -27.43
CA PRO A 631 56.09 12.09 -26.00
C PRO A 631 56.84 10.86 -25.48
N SER A 632 57.71 11.08 -24.50
CA SER A 632 58.46 10.00 -23.86
C SER A 632 57.49 9.04 -23.17
N LEU A 633 57.80 7.74 -23.17
CA LEU A 633 56.98 6.71 -22.50
C LEU A 633 56.82 6.96 -20.98
N GLU A 634 57.71 7.77 -20.39
CA GLU A 634 57.66 8.17 -18.97
C GLU A 634 56.67 9.31 -18.70
N GLU A 635 56.27 10.08 -19.73
CA GLU A 635 55.27 11.15 -19.65
C GLU A 635 53.83 10.65 -19.85
N LEU A 636 53.66 9.42 -20.34
CA LEU A 636 52.36 8.79 -20.53
C LEU A 636 51.99 7.96 -19.29
N PRO A 637 50.74 8.08 -18.78
CA PRO A 637 50.29 7.24 -17.68
C PRO A 637 50.29 5.76 -18.08
N THR A 638 50.67 4.91 -17.13
CA THR A 638 50.68 3.46 -17.30
C THR A 638 49.28 2.88 -17.47
N THR A 639 49.18 1.67 -18.01
CA THR A 639 47.90 0.96 -18.17
C THR A 639 47.13 0.85 -16.84
N ASN A 640 47.83 0.65 -15.72
CA ASN A 640 47.19 0.57 -14.40
C ASN A 640 46.64 1.93 -13.95
N GLU A 641 47.38 3.02 -14.14
CA GLU A 641 46.90 4.38 -13.84
C GLU A 641 45.69 4.75 -14.70
N LEU A 642 45.67 4.34 -15.98
CA LEU A 642 44.54 4.55 -16.88
C LEU A 642 43.31 3.72 -16.49
N ILE A 643 43.49 2.46 -16.09
CA ILE A 643 42.40 1.62 -15.60
C ILE A 643 41.82 2.18 -14.30
N LEU A 644 42.66 2.69 -13.39
CA LEU A 644 42.23 3.33 -12.16
C LEU A 644 41.44 4.61 -12.46
N ALA A 645 41.98 5.51 -13.29
CA ALA A 645 41.29 6.73 -13.69
C ALA A 645 39.98 6.44 -14.45
N HIS A 646 39.95 5.43 -15.32
CA HIS A 646 38.73 5.00 -16.01
C HIS A 646 37.67 4.44 -15.05
N ARG A 647 38.09 3.69 -14.01
CA ARG A 647 37.18 3.22 -12.97
C ARG A 647 36.65 4.35 -12.09
N GLU A 648 37.48 5.34 -11.78
CA GLU A 648 37.06 6.55 -11.06
C GLU A 648 36.06 7.37 -11.89
N GLU A 649 36.29 7.56 -13.18
CA GLU A 649 35.35 8.20 -14.12
C GLU A 649 34.05 7.42 -14.30
N LEU A 650 34.15 6.10 -14.46
CA LEU A 650 32.97 5.24 -14.51
C LEU A 650 32.17 5.33 -13.21
N GLY A 651 32.83 5.29 -12.06
CA GLY A 651 32.18 5.48 -10.76
C GLY A 651 31.49 6.84 -10.65
N TRP A 652 32.10 7.89 -11.19
CA TRP A 652 31.51 9.22 -11.23
C TRP A 652 30.32 9.34 -12.21
N ASN A 653 30.38 8.69 -13.37
CA ASN A 653 29.32 8.74 -14.38
C ASN A 653 28.17 7.77 -14.10
N THR A 654 28.43 6.70 -13.33
CA THR A 654 27.40 5.71 -12.91
C THR A 654 26.75 6.06 -11.58
N ARG A 655 27.24 7.09 -10.87
CA ARG A 655 26.56 7.57 -9.67
C ARG A 655 25.17 8.08 -10.03
N GLU A 656 24.25 7.88 -9.11
CA GLU A 656 22.92 8.45 -9.20
C GLU A 656 23.01 9.98 -9.17
N ILE A 657 22.52 10.65 -10.22
CA ILE A 657 22.45 12.11 -10.26
C ILE A 657 21.28 12.50 -9.37
N VAL A 658 21.60 12.82 -8.11
CA VAL A 658 20.61 13.34 -7.17
C VAL A 658 20.18 14.73 -7.65
N ASP A 659 18.88 14.92 -7.86
CA ASP A 659 18.31 16.22 -8.19
C ASP A 659 18.28 17.11 -6.94
N TYR A 660 19.04 18.20 -6.98
CA TYR A 660 19.09 19.21 -5.91
C TYR A 660 18.24 20.46 -6.22
N SER A 661 17.35 20.40 -7.21
CA SER A 661 16.46 21.52 -7.60
C SER A 661 15.61 22.05 -6.42
N ALA A 662 15.22 21.17 -5.50
CA ALA A 662 14.48 21.50 -4.29
C ALA A 662 15.35 22.05 -3.14
N ALA A 663 16.69 22.05 -3.28
CA ALA A 663 17.58 22.52 -2.22
C ALA A 663 17.44 24.04 -2.02
N PRO A 664 17.26 24.53 -0.78
CA PRO A 664 17.22 25.96 -0.51
C PRO A 664 18.56 26.62 -0.90
N LYS A 665 18.52 27.85 -1.41
CA LYS A 665 19.72 28.55 -1.90
C LYS A 665 20.58 29.04 -0.74
N MET A 666 21.88 28.76 -0.81
CA MET A 666 22.87 29.20 0.16
C MET A 666 23.24 30.67 -0.05
N ALA A 667 23.29 31.45 1.02
CA ALA A 667 23.81 32.81 1.02
C ALA A 667 25.32 32.79 0.75
N ARG A 668 25.77 33.56 -0.26
CA ARG A 668 27.18 33.65 -0.69
C ARG A 668 27.76 35.03 -0.39
N ASP A 669 27.54 35.51 0.83
CA ASP A 669 27.85 36.90 1.21
C ASP A 669 29.35 37.13 1.50
N GLY A 670 30.18 36.08 1.55
CA GLY A 670 31.62 36.18 1.82
C GLY A 670 32.47 35.27 0.92
N ALA A 671 33.72 35.68 0.66
CA ALA A 671 34.68 34.95 -0.19
C ALA A 671 34.98 33.52 0.30
N ASN A 672 34.77 33.23 1.59
CA ASN A 672 35.04 31.93 2.21
C ASN A 672 33.77 31.09 2.44
N ALA A 673 32.60 31.52 1.95
CA ALA A 673 31.33 30.82 2.19
C ALA A 673 31.34 29.37 1.67
N GLY A 674 32.04 29.12 0.54
CA GLY A 674 32.18 27.77 -0.02
C GLY A 674 33.02 26.84 0.85
N ASP A 675 34.14 27.32 1.42
CA ASP A 675 35.00 26.51 2.28
C ASP A 675 34.35 26.27 3.65
N GLN A 676 33.62 27.26 4.17
CA GLN A 676 32.79 27.10 5.37
C GLN A 676 31.70 26.05 5.16
N ALA A 677 31.03 26.06 4.00
CA ALA A 677 30.02 25.08 3.66
C ALA A 677 30.57 23.66 3.50
N ARG A 678 31.79 23.49 2.95
CA ARG A 678 32.46 22.17 2.86
C ARG A 678 32.84 21.63 4.24
N SER A 679 33.49 22.46 5.06
CA SER A 679 33.87 22.07 6.42
C SER A 679 32.63 21.73 7.26
N LEU A 680 31.54 22.47 7.08
CA LEU A 680 30.27 22.19 7.74
C LEU A 680 29.62 20.90 7.23
N LEU A 681 29.69 20.60 5.93
CA LEU A 681 29.17 19.37 5.37
C LEU A 681 29.90 18.14 5.95
N GLU A 682 31.23 18.17 5.98
CA GLU A 682 32.05 17.10 6.59
C GLU A 682 31.70 16.92 8.08
N GLU A 683 31.55 18.02 8.82
CA GLU A 683 31.20 17.98 10.24
C GLU A 683 29.79 17.42 10.46
N LEU A 684 28.80 17.81 9.65
CA LEU A 684 27.43 17.30 9.76
C LEU A 684 27.31 15.82 9.40
N GLU A 685 28.07 15.36 8.40
CA GLU A 685 28.15 13.95 8.05
C GLU A 685 28.79 13.12 9.17
N ALA A 686 29.86 13.64 9.79
CA ALA A 686 30.49 13.02 10.95
C ALA A 686 29.53 12.97 12.16
N ILE A 687 28.88 14.09 12.49
CA ILE A 687 27.88 14.17 13.57
C ILE A 687 26.74 13.16 13.33
N LYS A 688 26.21 13.09 12.10
CA LYS A 688 25.14 12.15 11.75
C LYS A 688 25.58 10.70 11.97
N ALA A 689 26.74 10.32 11.43
CA ALA A 689 27.27 8.96 11.58
C ALA A 689 27.54 8.59 13.05
N GLU A 690 28.02 9.54 13.85
CA GLU A 690 28.28 9.32 15.28
C GLU A 690 26.99 9.23 16.11
N ILE A 691 25.97 10.06 15.82
CA ILE A 691 24.65 10.03 16.48
C ILE A 691 23.91 8.72 16.18
N ASP A 692 23.97 8.26 14.93
CA ASP A 692 23.32 7.01 14.50
C ASP A 692 23.91 5.76 15.18
N GLN A 693 25.06 5.88 15.85
CA GLN A 693 25.67 4.82 16.66
C GLN A 693 25.38 4.94 18.17
N GLN A 694 24.78 6.04 18.63
CA GLN A 694 24.48 6.24 20.06
C GLN A 694 23.17 5.58 20.50
N PRO A 695 23.04 5.17 21.78
CA PRO A 695 21.78 4.71 22.36
C PRO A 695 20.69 5.78 22.33
N GLU A 696 19.42 5.36 22.26
CA GLU A 696 18.24 6.25 22.20
C GLU A 696 18.20 7.28 23.34
N GLN A 697 18.53 6.87 24.57
CA GLN A 697 18.60 7.75 25.75
C GLN A 697 19.62 8.88 25.59
N THR A 698 20.75 8.61 24.92
CA THR A 698 21.80 9.59 24.64
C THR A 698 21.35 10.56 23.56
N ARG A 699 20.63 10.06 22.53
CA ARG A 699 20.04 10.92 21.48
C ARG A 699 18.98 11.87 22.05
N ASP A 700 18.10 11.36 22.92
CA ASP A 700 17.05 12.19 23.55
C ASP A 700 17.66 13.27 24.46
N LEU A 701 18.73 12.96 25.20
CA LEU A 701 19.45 13.97 25.98
C LEU A 701 20.08 15.05 25.09
N ILE A 702 20.73 14.68 23.97
CA ILE A 702 21.32 15.64 23.03
C ILE A 702 20.24 16.52 22.41
N ALA A 703 19.13 15.93 21.95
CA ALA A 703 18.00 16.65 21.36
C ALA A 703 17.43 17.68 22.35
N ARG A 704 17.23 17.30 23.61
CA ARG A 704 16.74 18.20 24.67
C ARG A 704 17.75 19.27 25.08
N MET A 705 19.05 19.08 24.89
CA MET A 705 20.04 20.12 25.19
C MET A 705 20.08 21.23 24.12
N VAL A 706 19.75 20.87 22.89
CA VAL A 706 19.82 21.74 21.70
C VAL A 706 18.45 22.34 21.33
N ALA A 707 17.34 21.69 21.71
CA ALA A 707 15.99 22.16 21.46
C ALA A 707 15.68 23.53 22.12
N LYS A 708 14.77 24.29 21.50
CA LYS A 708 14.25 25.56 22.04
C LYS A 708 13.25 25.36 23.19
N GLU A 709 12.41 24.33 23.10
CA GLU A 709 11.39 24.00 24.10
C GLU A 709 11.78 22.74 24.88
N GLY A 710 11.52 22.72 26.19
CA GLY A 710 11.91 21.60 27.06
C GLY A 710 13.43 21.47 27.28
N ARG A 711 14.18 22.56 27.11
CA ARG A 711 15.64 22.58 27.10
C ARG A 711 16.26 22.16 28.43
N ILE A 712 17.18 21.19 28.40
CA ILE A 712 18.08 20.90 29.53
C ILE A 712 19.27 21.86 29.42
N ASP A 713 19.48 22.70 30.44
CA ASP A 713 20.61 23.63 30.47
C ASP A 713 21.95 22.85 30.44
N PRO A 714 22.83 23.06 29.45
CA PRO A 714 24.15 22.45 29.40
C PRO A 714 25.00 22.70 30.66
N ARG A 715 24.73 23.78 31.40
CA ARG A 715 25.38 24.06 32.69
C ARG A 715 25.05 23.01 33.75
N LEU A 716 23.83 22.48 33.76
CA LEU A 716 23.39 21.44 34.68
C LEU A 716 24.12 20.12 34.37
N VAL A 717 24.24 19.77 33.09
CA VAL A 717 25.00 18.60 32.62
C VAL A 717 26.48 18.75 32.99
N ARG A 718 27.08 19.92 32.76
CA ARG A 718 28.47 20.21 33.12
C ARG A 718 28.71 20.12 34.62
N SER A 719 27.78 20.64 35.44
CA SER A 719 27.84 20.52 36.90
C SER A 719 27.74 19.05 37.34
N ALA A 720 26.86 18.26 36.73
CA ALA A 720 26.74 16.83 37.03
C ALA A 720 28.02 16.07 36.67
N ILE A 721 28.61 16.34 35.49
CA ILE A 721 29.91 15.76 35.09
C ILE A 721 31.00 16.13 36.10
N GLN A 722 31.06 17.37 36.57
CA GLN A 722 32.06 17.81 37.54
C GLN A 722 31.91 17.05 38.87
N ILE A 723 30.70 17.02 39.43
CA ILE A 723 30.40 16.32 40.70
C ILE A 723 30.74 14.83 40.58
N LEU A 724 30.40 14.18 39.47
CA LEU A 724 30.73 12.76 39.25
C LEU A 724 32.23 12.54 38.95
N SER A 725 32.93 13.54 38.43
CA SER A 725 34.38 13.48 38.17
C SER A 725 35.22 13.65 39.44
N ASP A 726 34.69 14.34 40.44
CA ASP A 726 35.34 14.51 41.75
C ASP A 726 35.42 13.18 42.53
N LEU A 727 34.58 12.20 42.18
CA LEU A 727 34.61 10.83 42.69
C LEU A 727 35.78 10.04 42.06
N LYS A 728 36.84 9.80 42.84
CA LYS A 728 38.05 9.10 42.41
C LYS A 728 38.00 7.60 42.71
N ASP A 729 38.87 6.84 42.06
CA ASP A 729 39.10 5.40 42.32
C ASP A 729 37.87 4.47 42.10
N LEU A 730 36.87 4.91 41.33
CA LEU A 730 35.64 4.14 41.02
C LEU A 730 35.92 2.76 40.40
N THR A 731 36.96 2.62 39.59
CA THR A 731 37.37 1.33 38.99
C THR A 731 37.88 0.33 40.02
N LYS A 732 38.46 0.81 41.13
CA LYS A 732 38.87 -0.03 42.27
C LYS A 732 37.64 -0.42 43.09
N ILE A 733 36.71 0.51 43.31
CA ILE A 733 35.44 0.27 44.02
C ILE A 733 34.57 -0.76 43.29
N ALA A 734 34.49 -0.68 41.96
CA ALA A 734 33.71 -1.60 41.12
C ALA A 734 34.15 -3.07 41.25
N ARG A 735 35.35 -3.35 41.78
CA ARG A 735 35.88 -4.71 42.01
C ARG A 735 35.59 -5.23 43.42
N VAL A 736 35.09 -4.40 44.34
CA VAL A 736 34.83 -4.80 45.73
C VAL A 736 33.42 -5.41 45.84
N ARG A 737 33.28 -6.50 46.60
CA ARG A 737 31.99 -7.12 46.95
C ARG A 737 31.96 -7.36 48.45
N PHE A 738 30.88 -6.99 49.14
CA PHE A 738 30.70 -7.30 50.56
C PHE A 738 29.22 -7.34 50.93
N SER A 739 28.87 -8.08 51.99
CA SER A 739 27.53 -8.08 52.57
C SER A 739 27.59 -7.62 54.02
N ARG A 740 26.94 -6.50 54.32
CA ARG A 740 26.93 -5.90 55.67
C ARG A 740 26.00 -6.61 56.66
N GLY A 741 25.02 -7.39 56.19
CA GLY A 741 24.05 -8.06 57.06
C GLY A 741 23.41 -7.09 58.07
N ASN A 742 23.38 -7.46 59.35
CA ASN A 742 22.88 -6.62 60.46
C ASN A 742 23.94 -5.72 61.10
N CYS A 743 25.09 -5.51 60.46
CA CYS A 743 26.19 -4.69 61.00
C CYS A 743 25.96 -3.19 60.71
N ALA A 744 26.21 -2.34 61.72
CA ALA A 744 26.14 -0.89 61.59
C ALA A 744 27.23 -0.35 60.62
N ALA A 745 26.88 0.67 59.82
CA ALA A 745 27.77 1.25 58.81
C ALA A 745 29.11 1.74 59.40
N ASP A 746 29.02 2.41 60.55
CA ASP A 746 30.17 3.05 61.20
C ASP A 746 31.15 2.02 61.79
N ASP A 747 30.63 0.90 62.31
CA ASP A 747 31.44 -0.21 62.84
C ASP A 747 32.22 -0.90 61.72
N PHE A 748 31.57 -1.13 60.57
CA PHE A 748 32.18 -1.73 59.39
C PHE A 748 33.22 -0.80 58.74
N LEU A 749 32.93 0.50 58.64
CA LEU A 749 33.88 1.51 58.14
C LEU A 749 35.12 1.62 59.05
N THR A 750 34.94 1.54 60.37
CA THR A 750 36.05 1.55 61.33
C THR A 750 36.92 0.31 61.18
N ALA A 751 36.33 -0.87 60.98
CA ALA A 751 37.07 -2.10 60.71
C ALA A 751 37.85 -2.03 59.38
N ALA A 752 37.24 -1.51 58.31
CA ALA A 752 37.89 -1.32 57.02
C ALA A 752 39.07 -0.32 57.10
N ARG A 753 38.93 0.78 57.86
CA ARG A 753 40.01 1.76 58.11
C ARG A 753 41.19 1.16 58.87
N ARG A 754 40.95 0.24 59.80
CA ARG A 754 42.03 -0.50 60.49
C ARG A 754 42.78 -1.42 59.54
N GLY A 755 42.08 -2.13 58.65
CA GLY A 755 42.68 -2.93 57.58
C GLY A 755 43.53 -2.10 56.62
N ALA A 756 43.07 -0.89 56.26
CA ALA A 756 43.80 0.04 55.40
C ALA A 756 45.08 0.64 56.04
N ALA A 757 45.18 0.55 57.38
CA ALA A 757 46.33 0.97 58.19
C ALA A 757 47.22 -0.22 58.61
N GLU A 758 47.13 -1.36 57.91
CA GLU A 758 47.89 -2.60 58.18
C GLU A 758 47.64 -3.24 59.55
N MET A 759 46.55 -2.85 60.23
CA MET A 759 46.11 -3.49 61.47
C MET A 759 45.07 -4.57 61.18
N LYS A 760 44.94 -5.54 62.09
CA LYS A 760 43.85 -6.52 62.01
C LYS A 760 42.49 -5.79 61.99
N PRO A 761 41.63 -6.00 60.97
CA PRO A 761 40.36 -5.27 60.81
C PRO A 761 39.42 -5.42 62.01
N VAL A 762 39.42 -6.61 62.63
CA VAL A 762 38.70 -6.89 63.87
C VAL A 762 39.67 -6.72 65.05
N GLY A 763 39.43 -5.70 65.89
CA GLY A 763 40.21 -5.50 67.11
C GLY A 763 39.90 -6.54 68.18
N PHE A 764 40.86 -6.80 69.07
CA PHE A 764 40.76 -7.75 70.20
C PHE A 764 39.72 -7.37 71.29
N GLY A 765 38.72 -6.54 71.01
CA GLY A 765 37.87 -5.92 72.04
C GLY A 765 36.35 -5.94 71.84
N PHE A 766 35.80 -6.41 70.71
CA PHE A 766 34.34 -6.42 70.51
C PHE A 766 33.88 -7.70 69.80
N PHE A 767 33.20 -8.58 70.54
CA PHE A 767 32.52 -9.78 70.01
C PHE A 767 31.18 -9.39 69.38
N ASN A 768 31.23 -8.74 68.21
CA ASN A 768 30.04 -8.60 67.37
C ASN A 768 30.14 -9.65 66.26
N SER A 769 29.39 -10.76 66.38
CA SER A 769 29.40 -11.85 65.40
C SER A 769 29.06 -11.34 64.00
N SER A 770 28.13 -10.38 63.90
CA SER A 770 27.74 -9.75 62.65
C SER A 770 28.87 -8.96 61.97
N LEU A 771 29.77 -8.31 62.74
CA LEU A 771 30.93 -7.61 62.19
C LEU A 771 31.97 -8.61 61.65
N LYS A 772 32.18 -9.72 62.33
CA LYS A 772 33.10 -10.78 61.89
C LYS A 772 32.62 -11.43 60.59
N ASP A 773 31.33 -11.67 60.48
CA ASP A 773 30.70 -12.22 59.27
C ASP A 773 30.74 -11.20 58.12
N ALA A 774 30.47 -9.92 58.39
CA ALA A 774 30.56 -8.85 57.39
C ALA A 774 31.98 -8.68 56.84
N VAL A 775 33.00 -8.65 57.71
CA VAL A 775 34.43 -8.57 57.32
C VAL A 775 34.86 -9.84 56.57
N GLY A 776 34.35 -11.02 56.96
CA GLY A 776 34.62 -12.29 56.27
C GLY A 776 33.99 -12.40 54.88
N SER A 777 32.93 -11.63 54.61
CA SER A 777 32.24 -11.59 53.31
C SER A 777 32.94 -10.74 52.25
N VAL A 778 33.93 -9.92 52.65
CA VAL A 778 34.60 -8.98 51.74
C VAL A 778 35.44 -9.73 50.70
N ARG A 779 35.27 -9.38 49.43
CA ARG A 779 36.06 -9.84 48.29
C ARG A 779 36.49 -8.65 47.44
N VAL A 780 37.70 -8.70 46.91
CA VAL A 780 38.20 -7.76 45.89
C VAL A 780 38.54 -8.59 44.65
N GLY A 781 37.74 -8.46 43.59
CA GLY A 781 37.62 -9.50 42.58
C GLY A 781 37.03 -10.78 43.19
N ASP A 782 37.72 -11.91 43.00
CA ASP A 782 37.31 -13.21 43.56
C ASP A 782 38.08 -13.61 44.84
N ALA A 783 39.01 -12.76 45.31
CA ALA A 783 39.91 -13.05 46.43
C ALA A 783 39.58 -12.22 47.69
N PRO A 784 39.90 -12.72 48.90
CA PRO A 784 39.83 -11.91 50.11
C PRO A 784 40.90 -10.79 50.10
N PRO A 785 40.62 -9.61 50.69
CA PRO A 785 41.56 -8.49 50.72
C PRO A 785 42.80 -8.83 51.57
N THR A 786 43.98 -8.79 50.96
CA THR A 786 45.25 -9.16 51.63
C THR A 786 46.19 -7.98 51.81
N THR A 787 46.05 -6.95 50.99
CA THR A 787 46.91 -5.76 51.01
C THR A 787 46.21 -4.57 51.67
N ALA A 788 46.99 -3.62 52.19
CA ALA A 788 46.45 -2.34 52.67
C ALA A 788 45.71 -1.56 51.57
N GLU A 789 46.09 -1.76 50.30
CA GLU A 789 45.43 -1.15 49.15
C GLU A 789 44.04 -1.76 48.88
N ASP A 790 43.88 -3.07 49.05
CA ASP A 790 42.57 -3.75 48.95
C ASP A 790 41.60 -3.21 50.01
N TRP A 791 42.07 -3.03 51.24
CA TRP A 791 41.26 -2.45 52.32
C TRP A 791 40.95 -0.97 52.10
N ARG A 792 41.85 -0.21 51.45
CA ARG A 792 41.54 1.17 51.02
C ARG A 792 40.40 1.19 49.98
N ALA A 793 40.35 0.23 49.05
CA ALA A 793 39.24 0.13 48.10
C ALA A 793 37.90 -0.16 48.81
N VAL A 794 37.90 -0.97 49.88
CA VAL A 794 36.71 -1.24 50.72
C VAL A 794 36.27 0.01 51.49
N VAL A 795 37.21 0.79 52.04
CA VAL A 795 36.90 2.08 52.68
C VAL A 795 36.26 3.05 51.69
N LEU A 796 36.81 3.15 50.48
CA LEU A 796 36.27 3.99 49.41
C LEU A 796 34.86 3.54 48.98
N ALA A 797 34.60 2.23 48.93
CA ALA A 797 33.27 1.69 48.64
C ALA A 797 32.23 2.07 49.72
N CYS A 798 32.62 2.06 51.00
CA CYS A 798 31.75 2.50 52.10
C CYS A 798 31.51 4.01 52.09
N GLN A 799 32.51 4.80 51.69
CA GLN A 799 32.37 6.25 51.53
C GLN A 799 31.43 6.59 50.38
N LEU A 800 31.50 5.87 49.26
CA LEU A 800 30.57 6.02 48.14
C LEU A 800 29.12 5.68 48.55
N GLU A 801 28.93 4.69 49.41
CA GLU A 801 27.61 4.37 49.99
C GLU A 801 27.03 5.54 50.81
N ALA A 802 27.89 6.26 51.56
CA ALA A 802 27.48 7.43 52.33
C ALA A 802 27.16 8.65 51.45
N GLU A 803 27.87 8.81 50.33
CA GLU A 803 27.64 9.90 49.36
C GLU A 803 26.48 9.63 48.39
N ARG A 804 25.87 8.44 48.46
CA ARG A 804 24.76 8.00 47.60
C ARG A 804 23.63 9.03 47.51
N ALA A 805 23.19 9.60 48.63
CA ALA A 805 22.09 10.57 48.63
C ALA A 805 22.41 11.83 47.80
N ASN A 806 23.68 12.23 47.75
CA ASN A 806 24.14 13.37 46.95
C ASN A 806 24.21 13.00 45.44
N ILE A 807 24.61 11.77 45.13
CA ILE A 807 24.65 11.22 43.77
C ILE A 807 23.23 11.06 43.23
N GLU A 808 22.32 10.52 44.03
CA GLU A 808 20.89 10.41 43.69
C GLU A 808 20.29 11.78 43.42
N LYS A 809 20.56 12.79 44.27
CA LYS A 809 20.11 14.16 44.04
C LYS A 809 20.65 14.77 42.73
N THR A 810 21.92 14.51 42.42
CA THR A 810 22.58 15.02 41.20
C THR A 810 22.02 14.37 39.94
N LEU A 811 21.75 13.06 39.98
CA LEU A 811 21.24 12.30 38.85
C LEU A 811 19.70 12.25 38.76
N HIS A 812 19.00 12.70 39.80
CA HIS A 812 17.54 12.63 39.90
C HIS A 812 16.84 13.22 38.67
N HIS A 813 17.32 14.37 38.18
CA HIS A 813 16.72 15.02 37.01
C HIS A 813 16.80 14.14 35.75
N PHE A 814 17.92 13.45 35.54
CA PHE A 814 18.12 12.56 34.38
C PHE A 814 17.34 11.25 34.54
N VAL A 815 17.27 10.70 35.75
CA VAL A 815 16.55 9.44 36.03
C VAL A 815 15.03 9.65 35.93
N THR A 816 14.49 10.75 36.45
CA THR A 816 13.04 11.06 36.39
C THR A 816 12.56 11.27 34.96
N LEU A 817 13.41 11.83 34.10
CA LEU A 817 13.12 11.99 32.67
C LEU A 817 13.41 10.74 31.83
N ARG A 818 13.76 9.60 32.47
CA ARG A 818 14.14 8.34 31.82
C ARG A 818 15.35 8.46 30.86
N LEU A 819 16.19 9.47 31.07
CA LEU A 819 17.44 9.70 30.32
C LEU A 819 18.62 8.88 30.87
N ALA A 820 18.46 8.31 32.08
CA ALA A 820 19.43 7.42 32.70
C ALA A 820 18.73 6.25 33.41
N PRO A 821 19.36 5.06 33.52
CA PRO A 821 18.80 3.92 34.25
C PRO A 821 18.55 4.19 35.74
N ALA A 822 17.79 3.32 36.40
CA ALA A 822 17.62 3.40 37.86
C ALA A 822 18.96 3.18 38.59
N ILE A 823 19.20 3.97 39.63
CA ILE A 823 20.46 3.96 40.37
C ILE A 823 20.57 2.66 41.19
N PRO A 824 21.60 1.83 40.98
CA PRO A 824 21.75 0.57 41.68
C PRO A 824 22.03 0.77 43.18
N HIS A 825 21.58 -0.20 44.00
CA HIS A 825 21.69 -0.07 45.45
C HIS A 825 23.08 -0.42 46.01
N GLN A 826 23.83 -1.28 45.31
CA GLN A 826 25.11 -1.77 45.79
C GLN A 826 26.25 -0.81 45.41
N PRO A 827 27.22 -0.51 46.30
CA PRO A 827 28.27 0.47 46.04
C PRO A 827 29.15 0.16 44.81
N TRP A 828 29.39 -1.11 44.51
CA TRP A 828 30.21 -1.51 43.36
C TRP A 828 29.48 -1.42 42.02
N GLU A 829 28.17 -1.70 42.01
CA GLU A 829 27.29 -1.46 40.85
C GLU A 829 27.12 0.03 40.63
N LEU A 830 26.99 0.81 41.72
CA LEU A 830 26.94 2.26 41.70
C LEU A 830 28.23 2.86 41.12
N ALA A 831 29.39 2.33 41.48
CA ALA A 831 30.66 2.79 40.91
C ALA A 831 30.76 2.54 39.40
N GLY A 832 30.33 1.35 38.92
CA GLY A 832 30.24 1.06 37.48
C GLY A 832 29.26 1.99 36.77
N TYR A 833 28.08 2.17 37.35
CA TYR A 833 27.04 3.07 36.85
C TYR A 833 27.52 4.52 36.74
N ILE A 834 28.27 5.03 37.72
CA ILE A 834 28.83 6.40 37.69
C ILE A 834 29.85 6.57 36.56
N ILE A 835 30.71 5.57 36.33
CA ILE A 835 31.69 5.60 35.23
C ILE A 835 30.97 5.69 33.88
N GLU A 836 29.95 4.85 33.69
CA GLU A 836 29.14 4.84 32.47
C GLU A 836 28.36 6.15 32.30
N ALA A 837 27.65 6.60 33.34
CA ALA A 837 26.87 7.84 33.33
C ALA A 837 27.76 9.06 33.07
N ARG A 838 28.95 9.14 33.69
CA ARG A 838 29.92 10.20 33.44
C ARG A 838 30.35 10.22 31.97
N SER A 839 30.67 9.05 31.40
CA SER A 839 31.08 8.95 29.99
C SER A 839 29.95 9.34 29.03
N ALA A 840 28.72 8.91 29.32
CA ALA A 840 27.54 9.21 28.52
C ALA A 840 27.19 10.70 28.56
N LEU A 841 27.18 11.32 29.74
CA LEU A 841 26.93 12.76 29.89
C LEU A 841 28.02 13.60 29.22
N ALA A 842 29.29 13.23 29.36
CA ALA A 842 30.40 13.95 28.73
C ALA A 842 30.35 13.87 27.19
N ARG A 843 30.06 12.68 26.64
CA ARG A 843 29.83 12.54 25.19
C ARG A 843 28.64 13.38 24.73
N SER A 844 27.52 13.30 25.44
CA SER A 844 26.30 14.06 25.09
C SER A 844 26.53 15.57 25.08
N LEU A 845 27.27 16.08 26.07
CA LEU A 845 27.63 17.50 26.15
C LEU A 845 28.54 17.92 24.98
N SER A 846 29.57 17.14 24.67
CA SER A 846 30.47 17.40 23.53
C SER A 846 29.71 17.43 22.20
N PHE A 847 28.78 16.49 21.99
CA PHE A 847 27.93 16.47 20.80
C PHE A 847 26.99 17.68 20.73
N ALA A 848 26.33 18.02 21.83
CA ALA A 848 25.45 19.18 21.86
C ALA A 848 26.19 20.49 21.52
N GLU A 849 27.43 20.65 22.01
CA GLU A 849 28.28 21.81 21.68
C GLU A 849 28.64 21.85 20.19
N ARG A 850 29.06 20.72 19.59
CA ARG A 850 29.33 20.60 18.14
C ARG A 850 28.08 20.91 17.29
N VAL A 851 26.92 20.41 17.70
CA VAL A 851 25.64 20.63 17.01
C VAL A 851 25.22 22.10 17.12
N ASP A 852 25.39 22.75 18.27
CA ASP A 852 25.11 24.18 18.45
C ASP A 852 26.02 25.05 17.55
N GLU A 853 27.30 24.71 17.43
CA GLU A 853 28.24 25.37 16.51
C GLU A 853 27.84 25.18 15.04
N ALA A 854 27.51 23.94 14.64
CA ALA A 854 27.03 23.62 13.30
C ALA A 854 25.72 24.35 12.97
N ALA A 855 24.78 24.42 13.92
CA ALA A 855 23.52 25.15 13.76
C ALA A 855 23.73 26.66 13.61
N ALA A 856 24.69 27.25 14.34
CA ALA A 856 25.05 28.65 14.18
C ALA A 856 25.64 28.91 12.78
N ALA A 857 26.45 27.99 12.25
CA ALA A 857 26.97 28.07 10.89
C ALA A 857 25.85 27.90 9.83
N LEU A 858 24.93 26.95 10.02
CA LEU A 858 23.77 26.77 9.15
C LEU A 858 22.87 28.01 9.11
N ARG A 859 22.61 28.67 10.25
CA ARG A 859 21.80 29.91 10.31
C ARG A 859 22.44 31.06 9.53
N ARG A 860 23.77 31.08 9.41
CA ARG A 860 24.50 32.09 8.61
C ARG A 860 24.45 31.77 7.11
N LEU A 861 24.60 30.49 6.74
CA LEU A 861 24.62 30.06 5.34
C LEU A 861 23.21 29.95 4.72
N PHE A 862 22.20 29.63 5.53
CA PHE A 862 20.80 29.49 5.11
C PHE A 862 19.88 30.31 6.03
N PRO A 863 19.82 31.63 5.84
CA PRO A 863 18.95 32.50 6.64
C PRO A 863 17.46 32.26 6.37
N VAL A 864 17.10 31.71 5.21
CA VAL A 864 15.73 31.40 4.79
C VAL A 864 15.71 30.05 4.07
N GLY A 865 14.64 29.27 4.24
CA GLY A 865 14.39 28.04 3.48
C GLY A 865 14.78 26.73 4.19
N LEU A 866 15.59 26.78 5.27
CA LEU A 866 15.91 25.62 6.09
C LEU A 866 15.29 25.77 7.49
N ASN A 867 14.47 24.81 7.92
CA ASN A 867 13.91 24.82 9.28
C ASN A 867 14.91 24.22 10.28
N ILE A 868 15.89 25.03 10.68
CA ILE A 868 16.99 24.62 11.56
C ILE A 868 16.46 24.16 12.92
N ASP A 869 15.39 24.77 13.45
CA ASP A 869 14.86 24.39 14.75
C ASP A 869 14.19 23.00 14.70
N ALA A 870 13.55 22.62 13.57
CA ALA A 870 13.03 21.27 13.37
C ALA A 870 14.14 20.23 13.22
N ILE A 871 15.20 20.55 12.46
CA ILE A 871 16.40 19.70 12.31
C ILE A 871 17.03 19.41 13.67
N LEU A 872 17.15 20.44 14.51
CA LEU A 872 17.73 20.31 15.86
C LEU A 872 16.85 19.51 16.81
N GLY A 873 15.52 19.67 16.72
CA GLY A 873 14.57 18.91 17.54
C GLY A 873 14.54 17.41 17.20
N ALA A 874 14.66 17.06 15.91
CA ALA A 874 14.65 15.69 15.43
C ALA A 874 16.05 15.04 15.37
N LEU A 875 17.13 15.84 15.49
CA LEU A 875 18.51 15.44 15.20
C LEU A 875 18.70 14.82 13.80
N ASP A 876 17.85 15.19 12.84
CA ASP A 876 17.93 14.73 11.46
C ASP A 876 18.56 15.79 10.56
N PHE A 877 19.84 15.60 10.23
CA PHE A 877 20.62 16.52 9.42
C PHE A 877 20.49 16.28 7.92
N SER A 878 19.62 15.35 7.47
CA SER A 878 19.50 14.96 6.06
C SER A 878 19.16 16.14 5.15
N ASP A 879 18.20 16.99 5.56
CA ASP A 879 17.81 18.19 4.80
C ASP A 879 18.94 19.23 4.73
N ALA A 880 19.71 19.39 5.81
CA ALA A 880 20.86 20.30 5.85
C ALA A 880 22.00 19.81 4.94
N ILE A 881 22.28 18.51 4.97
CA ILE A 881 23.28 17.86 4.12
C ILE A 881 22.88 17.96 2.65
N PHE A 882 21.60 17.71 2.34
CA PHE A 882 21.05 17.86 0.99
C PHE A 882 21.16 19.30 0.49
N ALA A 883 20.80 20.28 1.32
CA ALA A 883 20.94 21.70 1.00
C ALA A 883 22.39 22.11 0.73
N LEU A 884 23.34 21.66 1.56
CA LEU A 884 24.77 21.95 1.38
C LEU A 884 25.32 21.32 0.10
N ARG A 885 25.00 20.04 -0.16
CA ARG A 885 25.44 19.31 -1.37
C ARG A 885 24.89 19.95 -2.65
N GLY A 886 23.66 20.45 -2.63
CA GLY A 886 23.05 21.15 -3.77
C GLY A 886 23.65 22.51 -4.09
N ASN A 887 24.29 23.18 -3.12
CA ASN A 887 24.85 24.52 -3.28
C ASN A 887 26.38 24.55 -3.47
N LEU A 888 27.05 23.42 -3.17
CA LEU A 888 28.46 23.23 -3.40
C LEU A 888 28.71 22.70 -4.83
N PRO A 889 29.77 23.18 -5.52
CA PRO A 889 30.14 22.59 -6.80
C PRO A 889 30.45 21.10 -6.61
N SER A 890 29.99 20.26 -7.54
CA SER A 890 30.24 18.83 -7.50
C SER A 890 31.74 18.58 -7.31
N GLY A 891 32.13 17.82 -6.28
CA GLY A 891 33.52 17.56 -5.88
C GLY A 891 34.34 16.72 -6.88
N TYR A 892 34.06 16.88 -8.17
CA TYR A 892 34.80 16.26 -9.25
C TYR A 892 36.21 16.84 -9.31
N THR A 893 37.19 16.02 -8.97
CA THR A 893 38.58 16.28 -9.28
C THR A 893 38.98 15.35 -10.40
N LEU A 894 39.42 15.92 -11.52
CA LEU A 894 39.91 15.16 -12.67
C LEU A 894 41.05 14.23 -12.22
N PRO A 895 40.96 12.90 -12.43
CA PRO A 895 42.03 11.97 -12.08
C PRO A 895 43.38 12.41 -12.65
N GLU A 896 44.44 12.26 -11.87
CA GLU A 896 45.77 12.80 -12.23
C GLU A 896 46.27 12.26 -13.57
N ALA A 897 46.00 10.99 -13.89
CA ALA A 897 46.34 10.38 -15.18
C ALA A 897 45.63 11.07 -16.36
N ILE A 898 44.37 11.47 -16.20
CA ILE A 898 43.61 12.21 -17.21
C ILE A 898 44.07 13.67 -17.28
N ALA A 899 44.42 14.26 -16.13
CA ALA A 899 45.01 15.61 -16.09
C ALA A 899 46.38 15.66 -16.79
N ARG A 900 47.24 14.64 -16.60
CA ARG A 900 48.51 14.49 -17.34
C ARG A 900 48.26 14.33 -18.83
N LEU A 901 47.31 13.49 -19.25
CA LEU A 901 46.93 13.36 -20.66
C LEU A 901 46.42 14.69 -21.26
N ARG A 902 45.59 15.44 -20.53
CA ARG A 902 45.13 16.77 -20.97
C ARG A 902 46.29 17.77 -21.07
N ALA A 903 47.21 17.79 -20.10
CA ALA A 903 48.38 18.65 -20.15
C ALA A 903 49.32 18.29 -21.34
N THR A 904 49.42 17.00 -21.69
CA THR A 904 50.15 16.54 -22.87
C THR A 904 49.41 16.90 -24.17
N ALA A 905 48.07 16.88 -24.18
CA ALA A 905 47.26 17.34 -25.31
C ALA A 905 47.27 18.87 -25.50
N ASP A 906 47.33 19.64 -24.40
CA ASP A 906 47.39 21.11 -24.42
C ASP A 906 48.75 21.65 -24.88
N LYS A 907 49.80 20.83 -24.83
CA LYS A 907 51.06 21.09 -25.55
C LYS A 907 50.79 20.90 -27.05
N LYS A 908 50.41 22.00 -27.71
CA LYS A 908 50.00 22.11 -29.14
C LYS A 908 50.98 21.60 -30.21
N ASP A 909 52.02 20.86 -29.85
CA ASP A 909 53.03 20.34 -30.77
C ASP A 909 52.57 19.06 -31.49
N LEU A 910 51.51 18.41 -30.98
CA LEU A 910 50.90 17.25 -31.61
C LEU A 910 49.47 17.58 -32.04
N PRO A 911 49.10 17.32 -33.31
CA PRO A 911 47.74 17.51 -33.81
C PRO A 911 46.82 16.39 -33.32
N VAL A 912 46.58 16.35 -32.02
CA VAL A 912 45.60 15.45 -31.40
C VAL A 912 44.25 16.16 -31.47
N TYR A 913 43.37 15.70 -32.36
CA TYR A 913 41.97 16.18 -32.46
C TYR A 913 41.09 15.55 -31.39
#